data_AF-A0A950EZI4-F1
#
_entry.id   AF-A0A950EZI4-F1
#
_cell.length_a   1.000
_cell.length_b   1.000
_cell.length_c   1.000
_cell.angle_alpha   90.00
_cell.angle_beta   90.00
_cell.angle_gamma   90.00
#
_symmetry.space_group_name_H-M   'P 1'
#
loop_
_entity.id
_entity.type
_entity.pdbx_description
1 polymer ?
#
loop_
_entity_poly.entity_id
_entity_poly.type
_entity_poly.pdbx_seq_one_letter_code
_entity_poly.pdbx_strand_id
1 'polypeptide(L)'
;QAATIAGLESKLGTLERGKLGHLVAFTAPFQNEQAKARFVLIDGLKFEVKAPEPGAGEGRLSSGRGGGPRGESRPGAQERTGDSPGGPRPDPSARPDVQRQAPPQTGNRPDAAKTNAGTLSPDAKSESPCPPKGAQEPAEAKLKATPPAETKSKAAQPPAEAEPKTALPPASAKPKAEPAGDRGPAPGSRPASPEEKAPPKPLVDVATEFDADRAPKIKTGGSVLIKDATILTVSQGTIARGSILVENGKITAVGPGVKAKPGITVIEAAGLVAMPGIIDTHSHIAIQGGVNELSLSIVPEVRVKDVVTGDDVSIYRALAGGTTTARLLHGSANTIGGQDAVVKLRYGKPGRELLIRDAPQGVKFALGENVTRSQGRFPNSRMGVESVIERAFEEGKAYLAEWKSYEQARMKDKAGPPPRRDLRLEALAQIVEGSIKIHSHCYRSDEILMLLRTAERHGIKVQSLQHVLEGYKVAAEISDHGASASTFSDWWAYKVEAYDAIPFNAALLTKAGVNVCIKSDSEELNRHLNLEAAKMVKYGGVSEAQALAMITLNPARELGLDRRLGSIEAGKDGDIVLFNAHPFDAFSRCELALIEGEVYFQRPEPDGKLGARPGDHQTMPQATEAARNHVVEFTSQSKGVFALVGATLHPVSGPPIPNGTLIVADGKIAAVGPAGTRVPPEAQTIELGGLEIWPGLIDAGSTIGLSEIDSLPVTQDYADASRFEPELRASTALRSDSEHIPVTRANGVLTAYVQPTGGLISGQGCVINLRGWVPRELVVVDPAALDVTIPTFVPRTPEGPRRRPGAGPGPGQEDAEGGPDPQARRKEQLEAIREHFRRALRYGEIVAQARSKGVAPPPFDPRLSALVPYAKGQQPVVFLANHRTEILDALAIAKELKLKAVISGGSEAWKVAGALKEAGVPVLVGGTLNVPSHDHDPYDAAYANPARLHAAGVTVAISSKRGGTAGATNGRNVPYEAATAVAFGLPEDVALKAVTLTAAQILGIADRVGSLEAGKRANLVVTAGHILQPTTSVLALFIDGKHLTPESRHTQLYSRYLRRLQEVRDGSAPLGLDRPSTAPARIPTRAAASPSPASP
;
A
#
# COMPACT_ATOMS: atom_id res chain seq x y z
N GLN A 1 -42.25 -22.32 17.34
CA GLN A 1 -41.65 -21.56 18.47
C GLN A 1 -40.53 -20.65 17.99
N ALA A 2 -39.28 -21.09 17.78
CA ALA A 2 -38.20 -20.17 17.34
C ALA A 2 -38.55 -19.36 16.08
N ALA A 3 -39.06 -20.03 15.03
CA ALA A 3 -39.58 -19.36 13.83
C ALA A 3 -40.73 -18.38 14.13
N THR A 4 -41.61 -18.74 15.07
CA THR A 4 -42.77 -17.94 15.51
C THR A 4 -42.35 -16.67 16.26
N ILE A 5 -41.30 -16.75 17.07
CA ILE A 5 -40.70 -15.60 17.77
C ILE A 5 -40.07 -14.63 16.76
N ALA A 6 -39.61 -15.13 15.61
CA ALA A 6 -39.07 -14.33 14.51
C ALA A 6 -40.14 -13.84 13.49
N GLY A 7 -41.41 -14.24 13.62
CA GLY A 7 -42.46 -13.95 12.61
C GLY A 7 -42.25 -14.67 11.27
N LEU A 8 -41.58 -15.83 11.30
CA LEU A 8 -41.18 -16.63 10.13
C LEU A 8 -41.80 -18.04 10.13
N GLU A 9 -42.78 -18.33 10.97
CA GLU A 9 -43.47 -19.62 11.05
C GLU A 9 -44.25 -20.00 9.78
N SER A 10 -44.55 -19.01 8.92
CA SER A 10 -45.07 -19.19 7.57
C SER A 10 -44.01 -19.62 6.55
N LYS A 11 -42.72 -19.43 6.85
CA LYS A 11 -41.58 -19.69 5.95
C LYS A 11 -40.66 -20.82 6.41
N LEU A 12 -40.50 -21.06 7.71
CA LEU A 12 -39.57 -22.04 8.26
C LEU A 12 -40.02 -22.61 9.63
N GLY A 13 -39.31 -23.62 10.12
CA GLY A 13 -39.48 -24.16 11.48
C GLY A 13 -40.43 -25.36 11.62
N THR A 14 -41.03 -25.82 10.53
CA THR A 14 -41.73 -27.13 10.44
C THR A 14 -41.51 -27.74 9.05
N LEU A 15 -41.77 -29.04 8.90
CA LEU A 15 -41.59 -29.80 7.65
C LEU A 15 -42.78 -29.69 6.69
N GLU A 16 -43.57 -28.62 6.78
CA GLU A 16 -44.78 -28.42 5.97
C GLU A 16 -44.44 -28.07 4.52
N ARG A 17 -45.21 -28.65 3.58
CA ARG A 17 -45.08 -28.40 2.14
C ARG A 17 -45.26 -26.92 1.83
N GLY A 18 -44.23 -26.29 1.25
CA GLY A 18 -44.23 -24.87 0.89
C GLY A 18 -43.32 -24.00 1.76
N LYS A 19 -42.77 -24.53 2.85
CA LYS A 19 -41.74 -23.87 3.67
C LYS A 19 -40.33 -24.15 3.13
N LEU A 20 -39.36 -23.32 3.53
CA LEU A 20 -37.96 -23.43 3.13
C LEU A 20 -37.35 -24.75 3.63
N GLY A 21 -36.54 -25.39 2.79
CA GLY A 21 -35.90 -26.69 3.04
C GLY A 21 -34.72 -26.61 4.02
N HIS A 22 -34.94 -26.06 5.21
CA HIS A 22 -33.95 -25.89 6.28
C HIS A 22 -33.99 -27.11 7.21
N LEU A 23 -33.18 -28.12 6.92
CA LEU A 23 -33.24 -29.45 7.56
C LEU A 23 -31.87 -29.84 8.14
N VAL A 24 -31.86 -30.56 9.26
CA VAL A 24 -30.66 -31.23 9.77
C VAL A 24 -30.92 -32.73 9.85
N ALA A 25 -30.17 -33.52 9.09
CA ALA A 25 -30.23 -34.98 9.14
C ALA A 25 -29.24 -35.50 10.19
N PHE A 26 -29.75 -36.06 11.28
CA PHE A 26 -28.96 -36.66 12.35
C PHE A 26 -28.78 -38.18 12.15
N THR A 27 -27.74 -38.76 12.76
CA THR A 27 -27.50 -40.23 12.76
C THR A 27 -28.45 -41.00 13.69
N ALA A 28 -29.16 -40.31 14.57
CA ALA A 28 -30.15 -40.82 15.52
C ALA A 28 -31.19 -39.70 15.79
N PRO A 29 -32.32 -39.95 16.48
CA PRO A 29 -33.21 -38.88 16.94
C PRO A 29 -32.42 -37.81 17.73
N PHE A 30 -32.69 -36.52 17.50
CA PHE A 30 -31.84 -35.43 18.03
C PHE A 30 -31.76 -35.38 19.57
N GLN A 31 -32.72 -36.02 20.25
CA GLN A 31 -32.78 -36.16 21.70
C GLN A 31 -31.74 -37.16 22.27
N ASN A 32 -31.05 -37.92 21.41
CA ASN A 32 -29.96 -38.79 21.80
C ASN A 32 -28.64 -38.00 21.79
N GLU A 33 -27.92 -37.99 22.91
CA GLU A 33 -26.63 -37.27 23.05
C GLU A 33 -25.55 -37.74 22.07
N GLN A 34 -25.68 -38.95 21.49
CA GLN A 34 -24.79 -39.49 20.46
C GLN A 34 -25.23 -39.14 19.02
N ALA A 35 -26.32 -38.39 18.84
CA ALA A 35 -26.83 -37.99 17.53
C ALA A 35 -25.91 -36.96 16.85
N LYS A 36 -25.18 -37.39 15.83
CA LYS A 36 -24.30 -36.51 15.03
C LYS A 36 -25.09 -35.98 13.84
N ALA A 37 -24.97 -34.69 13.53
CA ALA A 37 -25.41 -34.19 12.23
C ALA A 37 -24.58 -34.85 11.14
N ARG A 38 -25.23 -35.34 10.08
CA ARG A 38 -24.60 -36.00 8.91
C ARG A 38 -24.64 -35.11 7.68
N PHE A 39 -25.72 -34.37 7.50
CA PHE A 39 -25.81 -33.27 6.55
C PHE A 39 -26.86 -32.26 6.99
N VAL A 40 -26.63 -31.00 6.60
CA VAL A 40 -27.58 -29.89 6.73
C VAL A 40 -28.07 -29.55 5.32
N LEU A 41 -29.36 -29.26 5.20
CA LEU A 41 -29.94 -28.65 4.01
C LEU A 41 -30.32 -27.20 4.38
N ILE A 42 -29.88 -26.23 3.58
CA ILE A 42 -30.28 -24.82 3.71
C ILE A 42 -30.73 -24.37 2.33
N ASP A 43 -31.96 -23.88 2.22
CA ASP A 43 -32.60 -23.51 0.94
C ASP A 43 -32.49 -24.59 -0.17
N GLY A 44 -32.45 -25.86 0.24
CA GLY A 44 -32.30 -27.02 -0.65
C GLY A 44 -30.85 -27.43 -0.96
N LEU A 45 -29.85 -26.60 -0.64
CA LEU A 45 -28.43 -26.92 -0.82
C LEU A 45 -27.93 -27.87 0.28
N LYS A 46 -27.27 -28.97 -0.10
CA LYS A 46 -26.77 -30.00 0.82
C LYS A 46 -25.33 -29.71 1.26
N PHE A 47 -25.16 -29.52 2.57
CA PHE A 47 -23.87 -29.38 3.24
C PHE A 47 -23.57 -30.66 4.02
N GLU A 48 -22.54 -31.42 3.64
CA GLU A 48 -22.16 -32.63 4.37
C GLU A 48 -21.33 -32.31 5.60
N VAL A 49 -21.74 -32.84 6.75
CA VAL A 49 -21.03 -32.68 8.02
C VAL A 49 -20.04 -33.83 8.14
N LYS A 50 -18.80 -33.61 7.68
CA LYS A 50 -17.71 -34.56 7.90
C LYS A 50 -17.40 -34.64 9.39
N ALA A 51 -17.30 -35.86 9.91
CA ALA A 51 -16.60 -36.09 11.17
C ALA A 51 -15.10 -35.76 10.99
N PRO A 52 -14.40 -35.28 12.03
CA PRO A 52 -12.94 -35.15 11.98
C PRO A 52 -12.32 -36.53 11.74
N GLU A 53 -11.32 -36.59 10.86
CA GLU A 53 -10.64 -37.86 10.54
C GLU A 53 -9.78 -38.32 11.72
N PRO A 54 -9.91 -39.58 12.18
CA PRO A 54 -9.09 -40.13 13.26
C PRO A 54 -7.66 -40.37 12.77
N GLY A 55 -6.87 -39.31 12.75
CA GLY A 55 -5.49 -39.28 12.23
C GLY A 55 -4.79 -37.93 12.39
N ALA A 56 -5.53 -36.82 12.48
CA ALA A 56 -4.98 -35.55 12.96
C ALA A 56 -4.71 -35.66 14.48
N GLY A 57 -3.43 -35.67 14.87
CA GLY A 57 -2.99 -36.17 16.17
C GLY A 57 -3.51 -35.38 17.38
N GLU A 58 -4.11 -36.09 18.34
CA GLU A 58 -4.46 -35.54 19.66
C GLU A 58 -3.20 -35.24 20.50
N GLY A 59 -2.68 -34.02 20.36
CA GLY A 59 -1.71 -33.46 21.29
C GLY A 59 -2.34 -33.29 22.68
N ARG A 60 -2.13 -34.24 23.59
CA ARG A 60 -2.62 -34.18 24.98
C ARG A 60 -2.26 -32.84 25.64
N LEU A 61 -3.28 -32.09 26.05
CA LEU A 61 -3.14 -31.01 27.03
C LEU A 61 -2.77 -31.59 28.40
N SER A 62 -1.47 -31.79 28.64
CA SER A 62 -0.96 -32.28 29.91
C SER A 62 -0.94 -31.16 30.97
N SER A 63 -2.01 -31.05 31.75
CA SER A 63 -2.03 -30.26 32.98
C SER A 63 -1.06 -30.86 34.02
N GLY A 64 0.14 -30.29 34.14
CA GLY A 64 1.18 -30.84 35.00
C GLY A 64 0.99 -30.56 36.49
N ARG A 65 0.76 -31.61 37.30
CA ARG A 65 1.09 -31.65 38.74
C ARG A 65 1.50 -33.05 39.19
N GLY A 66 2.62 -33.13 39.92
CA GLY A 66 2.94 -34.18 40.90
C GLY A 66 3.15 -35.61 40.38
N GLY A 67 4.40 -36.09 40.41
CA GLY A 67 4.70 -37.52 40.32
C GLY A 67 4.68 -38.22 41.69
N GLY A 68 4.26 -39.48 41.72
CA GLY A 68 4.30 -40.39 42.88
C GLY A 68 3.86 -41.80 42.47
N PRO A 69 4.42 -42.92 42.99
CA PRO A 69 4.71 -44.05 42.09
C PRO A 69 4.33 -45.48 42.56
N ARG A 70 4.43 -46.43 41.59
CA ARG A 70 4.50 -47.91 41.70
C ARG A 70 3.17 -48.72 41.73
N GLY A 71 3.29 -50.02 41.42
CA GLY A 71 2.21 -50.96 41.03
C GLY A 71 2.17 -51.10 39.49
N GLU A 72 2.54 -52.19 38.81
CA GLU A 72 2.35 -53.65 39.04
C GLU A 72 0.86 -54.03 39.17
N SER A 73 0.28 -54.96 38.38
CA SER A 73 0.84 -55.96 37.44
C SER A 73 -0.12 -56.37 36.28
N ARG A 74 0.20 -57.45 35.55
CA ARG A 74 -0.49 -58.08 34.37
C ARG A 74 -0.90 -59.53 34.75
N PRO A 75 -1.61 -60.35 33.91
CA PRO A 75 -2.54 -60.11 32.78
C PRO A 75 -3.82 -61.05 32.78
N GLY A 76 -4.65 -61.01 31.72
CA GLY A 76 -5.72 -62.00 31.36
C GLY A 76 -6.95 -61.30 30.73
N ALA A 77 -7.55 -61.67 29.58
CA ALA A 77 -8.04 -62.96 29.02
C ALA A 77 -9.28 -63.51 29.78
N GLN A 78 -10.40 -63.93 29.16
CA GLN A 78 -10.77 -64.17 27.74
C GLN A 78 -12.32 -64.28 27.58
N GLU A 79 -12.90 -63.95 26.40
CA GLU A 79 -14.19 -64.50 25.83
C GLU A 79 -15.53 -64.31 26.63
N ARG A 80 -16.78 -64.54 26.15
CA ARG A 80 -17.49 -64.59 24.83
C ARG A 80 -19.04 -64.51 25.09
N THR A 81 -19.83 -63.95 24.14
CA THR A 81 -21.30 -64.18 23.90
C THR A 81 -22.32 -63.92 25.05
N GLY A 82 -23.63 -63.65 24.84
CA GLY A 82 -24.43 -63.42 23.62
C GLY A 82 -25.95 -63.27 23.92
N ASP A 83 -26.71 -62.71 22.96
CA ASP A 83 -28.20 -62.68 22.80
C ASP A 83 -29.15 -61.95 23.79
N SER A 84 -30.42 -61.84 23.37
CA SER A 84 -31.59 -61.08 23.92
C SER A 84 -32.83 -62.04 23.99
N PRO A 85 -34.15 -61.66 24.12
CA PRO A 85 -34.82 -60.34 24.33
C PRO A 85 -36.00 -60.35 25.37
N GLY A 86 -36.79 -59.25 25.49
CA GLY A 86 -38.11 -59.26 26.17
C GLY A 86 -38.75 -57.89 26.51
N GLY A 87 -40.09 -57.79 26.46
CA GLY A 87 -40.94 -56.67 26.98
C GLY A 87 -41.81 -57.12 28.18
N PRO A 88 -42.90 -56.41 28.63
CA PRO A 88 -43.73 -55.40 27.95
C PRO A 88 -44.11 -54.15 28.83
N ARG A 89 -45.25 -53.47 28.55
CA ARG A 89 -45.84 -52.31 29.31
C ARG A 89 -46.96 -52.73 30.29
N PRO A 90 -47.44 -51.88 31.23
CA PRO A 90 -48.65 -51.06 30.99
C PRO A 90 -48.66 -49.63 31.65
N ASP A 91 -49.85 -49.04 31.86
CA ASP A 91 -50.23 -47.64 32.22
C ASP A 91 -51.56 -47.70 33.05
N PRO A 92 -52.25 -46.65 33.61
CA PRO A 92 -52.07 -45.18 33.54
C PRO A 92 -52.37 -44.38 34.87
N SER A 93 -52.68 -43.06 34.74
CA SER A 93 -53.32 -42.12 35.70
C SER A 93 -52.43 -41.45 36.78
N ALA A 94 -52.69 -40.24 37.32
CA ALA A 94 -53.82 -39.29 37.17
C ALA A 94 -53.38 -37.79 37.26
N ARG A 95 -54.30 -36.82 37.09
CA ARG A 95 -54.14 -35.37 37.43
C ARG A 95 -54.88 -34.99 38.74
N PRO A 96 -54.62 -33.81 39.34
CA PRO A 96 -55.43 -32.61 39.02
C PRO A 96 -54.67 -31.25 38.98
N ASP A 97 -55.32 -30.21 38.43
CA ASP A 97 -54.84 -28.82 38.37
C ASP A 97 -55.57 -27.92 39.41
N VAL A 98 -54.87 -27.05 40.17
CA VAL A 98 -55.46 -25.86 40.85
C VAL A 98 -54.48 -24.67 40.89
N GLN A 99 -55.03 -23.47 40.66
CA GLN A 99 -54.36 -22.15 40.58
C GLN A 99 -53.93 -21.55 41.95
N ARG A 100 -52.86 -20.72 42.01
CA ARG A 100 -52.95 -19.22 42.15
C ARG A 100 -51.62 -18.48 42.47
N GLN A 101 -51.38 -17.40 41.69
CA GLN A 101 -50.92 -16.04 42.05
C GLN A 101 -49.72 -15.79 43.00
N ALA A 102 -48.66 -15.16 42.45
CA ALA A 102 -47.89 -13.95 42.90
C ALA A 102 -47.38 -13.83 44.38
N PRO A 103 -46.17 -13.25 44.64
CA PRO A 103 -46.00 -11.78 44.63
C PRO A 103 -44.57 -11.32 44.17
N PRO A 104 -43.83 -10.29 44.70
CA PRO A 104 -43.24 -9.26 43.82
C PRO A 104 -41.74 -8.90 44.07
N GLN A 105 -41.34 -7.74 43.53
CA GLN A 105 -40.07 -7.00 43.65
C GLN A 105 -39.20 -7.22 44.90
N THR A 106 -37.87 -7.24 44.70
CA THR A 106 -36.93 -6.18 45.16
C THR A 106 -35.53 -6.46 44.59
N GLY A 107 -34.60 -5.51 44.71
CA GLY A 107 -33.18 -5.75 44.40
C GLY A 107 -32.28 -4.92 45.29
N ASN A 108 -31.08 -5.42 45.60
CA ASN A 108 -29.94 -4.60 46.04
C ASN A 108 -28.60 -5.35 46.00
N ARG A 109 -27.53 -4.57 45.79
CA ARG A 109 -26.13 -4.81 46.22
C ARG A 109 -25.97 -4.22 47.66
N PRO A 110 -24.91 -4.48 48.47
CA PRO A 110 -23.50 -4.37 48.06
C PRO A 110 -22.39 -5.18 48.79
N ASP A 111 -21.23 -5.20 48.13
CA ASP A 111 -19.82 -5.00 48.55
C ASP A 111 -19.27 -5.34 49.96
N ALA A 112 -18.15 -6.08 49.90
CA ALA A 112 -16.84 -5.86 50.56
C ALA A 112 -16.65 -5.93 52.10
N ALA A 113 -15.52 -6.55 52.50
CA ALA A 113 -14.91 -6.35 53.82
C ALA A 113 -13.39 -6.69 53.86
N LYS A 114 -12.67 -5.94 54.72
CA LYS A 114 -11.31 -6.13 55.28
C LYS A 114 -10.12 -5.43 54.57
N THR A 115 -9.27 -4.63 55.20
CA THR A 115 -9.18 -3.92 56.51
C THR A 115 -7.73 -3.38 56.59
N ASN A 116 -7.53 -2.12 57.01
CA ASN A 116 -6.40 -1.76 57.87
C ASN A 116 -6.75 -0.51 58.71
N ALA A 117 -6.05 -0.27 59.81
CA ALA A 117 -6.50 0.64 60.89
C ALA A 117 -5.84 2.04 60.90
N GLY A 118 -6.49 3.03 61.54
CA GLY A 118 -5.96 4.41 61.62
C GLY A 118 -6.81 5.45 62.40
N THR A 119 -7.04 5.23 63.70
CA THR A 119 -7.20 6.25 64.78
C THR A 119 -8.08 7.53 64.67
N LEU A 120 -8.91 7.73 65.72
CA LEU A 120 -9.25 9.01 66.40
C LEU A 120 -10.31 9.99 65.81
N SER A 121 -11.56 9.77 66.26
CA SER A 121 -12.42 10.70 67.05
C SER A 121 -12.93 12.07 66.50
N PRO A 122 -14.06 12.61 67.04
CA PRO A 122 -14.97 13.50 66.29
C PRO A 122 -15.18 14.91 66.90
N ASP A 123 -16.01 15.78 66.26
CA ASP A 123 -17.30 16.19 66.86
C ASP A 123 -18.31 16.96 65.95
N ALA A 124 -19.59 16.90 66.38
CA ALA A 124 -20.74 17.84 66.28
C ALA A 124 -21.12 18.73 65.04
N LYS A 125 -22.36 18.54 64.53
CA LYS A 125 -23.56 19.47 64.45
C LYS A 125 -23.45 20.88 63.77
N SER A 126 -24.52 21.51 63.22
CA SER A 126 -25.91 21.12 62.84
C SER A 126 -26.61 22.18 61.92
N GLU A 127 -27.79 21.82 61.36
CA GLU A 127 -28.96 22.66 60.97
C GLU A 127 -28.96 23.66 59.77
N SER A 128 -29.70 23.31 58.69
CA SER A 128 -31.09 23.75 58.32
C SER A 128 -31.53 25.24 58.30
N PRO A 129 -32.66 25.63 57.62
CA PRO A 129 -33.16 25.24 56.28
C PRO A 129 -33.92 26.36 55.46
N CYS A 130 -34.47 25.98 54.29
CA CYS A 130 -35.70 26.50 53.59
C CYS A 130 -35.67 27.65 52.53
N PRO A 131 -36.51 27.56 51.44
CA PRO A 131 -36.76 28.58 50.40
C PRO A 131 -38.22 29.11 50.35
N PRO A 132 -38.61 29.92 49.34
CA PRO A 132 -39.88 29.66 48.61
C PRO A 132 -39.85 29.92 47.07
N LYS A 133 -41.02 29.94 46.40
CA LYS A 133 -41.23 29.97 44.92
C LYS A 133 -42.15 31.12 44.41
N GLY A 134 -41.98 31.50 43.13
CA GLY A 134 -43.02 32.06 42.23
C GLY A 134 -43.31 33.58 42.33
N ALA A 135 -44.11 34.21 41.45
CA ALA A 135 -44.57 33.91 40.06
C ALA A 135 -45.38 35.12 39.47
N GLN A 136 -45.63 35.12 38.15
CA GLN A 136 -46.59 35.96 37.36
C GLN A 136 -46.10 37.25 36.64
N GLU A 137 -46.90 37.62 35.61
CA GLU A 137 -46.75 38.61 34.50
C GLU A 137 -47.88 39.70 34.62
N PRO A 138 -48.23 40.64 33.66
CA PRO A 138 -47.88 40.77 32.22
C PRO A 138 -47.67 42.22 31.63
N ALA A 139 -47.44 42.29 30.29
CA ALA A 139 -47.95 43.26 29.28
C ALA A 139 -47.26 44.63 28.92
N GLU A 140 -46.92 44.77 27.61
CA GLU A 140 -46.85 45.92 26.63
C GLU A 140 -46.37 47.37 27.05
N ALA A 141 -46.01 48.35 26.18
CA ALA A 141 -46.11 48.53 24.71
C ALA A 141 -45.18 49.63 24.07
N LYS A 142 -44.70 49.39 22.82
CA LYS A 142 -44.81 50.22 21.56
C LYS A 142 -44.27 51.68 21.35
N LEU A 143 -43.83 51.93 20.08
CA LEU A 143 -43.91 53.18 19.23
C LEU A 143 -42.90 54.36 19.46
N LYS A 144 -42.49 55.25 18.52
CA LYS A 144 -42.54 55.37 17.01
C LYS A 144 -41.59 56.49 16.44
N ALA A 145 -41.27 56.43 15.12
CA ALA A 145 -41.13 57.55 14.12
C ALA A 145 -39.83 58.36 13.88
N THR A 146 -39.79 59.00 12.70
CA THR A 146 -38.76 59.83 11.97
C THR A 146 -39.53 60.70 10.92
N PRO A 147 -38.95 61.56 10.02
CA PRO A 147 -37.64 62.22 9.88
C PRO A 147 -37.80 63.79 9.81
N PRO A 148 -36.97 64.65 9.12
CA PRO A 148 -36.86 64.74 7.63
C PRO A 148 -35.51 65.25 6.98
N ALA A 149 -35.36 65.05 5.65
CA ALA A 149 -34.67 65.90 4.61
C ALA A 149 -33.16 66.35 4.77
N GLU A 150 -32.32 66.67 3.75
CA GLU A 150 -32.21 66.52 2.27
C GLU A 150 -30.78 67.03 1.83
N THR A 151 -30.17 66.92 0.63
CA THR A 151 -30.37 66.19 -0.66
C THR A 151 -29.01 66.00 -1.40
N LYS A 152 -28.99 65.16 -2.47
CA LYS A 152 -28.11 65.19 -3.68
C LYS A 152 -26.60 64.85 -3.54
N SER A 153 -25.85 64.50 -4.59
CA SER A 153 -25.97 63.40 -5.60
C SER A 153 -24.82 63.44 -6.64
N LYS A 154 -24.51 62.29 -7.29
CA LYS A 154 -23.68 62.09 -8.52
C LYS A 154 -22.14 62.15 -8.36
N ALA A 155 -21.30 61.52 -9.21
CA ALA A 155 -21.46 60.31 -10.07
C ALA A 155 -20.11 59.87 -10.72
N ALA A 156 -20.09 58.62 -11.25
CA ALA A 156 -19.24 58.10 -12.34
C ALA A 156 -17.76 57.69 -12.11
N GLN A 157 -17.26 56.88 -13.07
CA GLN A 157 -15.94 56.21 -13.17
C GLN A 157 -15.20 56.73 -14.44
N PRO A 158 -14.22 55.99 -15.02
CA PRO A 158 -12.77 55.96 -14.76
C PRO A 158 -11.97 56.73 -15.88
N PRO A 159 -10.64 56.57 -16.04
CA PRO A 159 -10.11 55.54 -16.97
C PRO A 159 -8.76 54.92 -16.53
N ALA A 160 -7.93 54.42 -17.46
CA ALA A 160 -6.75 53.58 -17.21
C ALA A 160 -5.53 53.91 -18.13
N GLU A 161 -4.51 53.03 -18.11
CA GLU A 161 -3.35 52.89 -19.02
C GLU A 161 -2.14 53.85 -18.88
N ALA A 162 -0.94 53.29 -18.61
CA ALA A 162 0.24 53.28 -19.51
C ALA A 162 1.57 52.86 -18.82
N GLU A 163 2.33 51.95 -19.44
CA GLU A 163 3.80 51.82 -19.29
C GLU A 163 4.49 52.44 -20.55
N PRO A 164 5.81 52.27 -20.88
CA PRO A 164 6.98 51.76 -20.13
C PRO A 164 8.27 52.64 -20.28
N LYS A 165 9.41 52.22 -19.66
CA LYS A 165 10.73 51.94 -20.33
C LYS A 165 12.02 52.21 -19.51
N THR A 166 12.75 51.12 -19.23
CA THR A 166 14.22 50.88 -19.40
C THR A 166 15.32 51.84 -18.91
N ALA A 167 16.30 51.23 -18.21
CA ALA A 167 17.78 51.31 -18.40
C ALA A 167 18.71 51.97 -17.34
N LEU A 168 19.79 51.22 -17.09
CA LEU A 168 21.03 51.38 -16.29
C LEU A 168 22.09 52.29 -16.97
N PRO A 169 23.34 52.50 -16.46
CA PRO A 169 23.93 52.50 -15.09
C PRO A 169 24.83 53.77 -14.83
N PRO A 170 26.09 53.73 -14.28
CA PRO A 170 26.50 53.70 -12.86
C PRO A 170 27.49 54.82 -12.37
N ALA A 171 27.84 54.78 -11.06
CA ALA A 171 29.23 54.75 -10.51
C ALA A 171 29.74 55.84 -9.50
N SER A 172 30.37 55.32 -8.42
CA SER A 172 31.61 55.80 -7.75
C SER A 172 31.63 56.81 -6.56
N ALA A 173 32.67 56.63 -5.72
CA ALA A 173 33.34 57.57 -4.79
C ALA A 173 32.86 57.78 -3.32
N LYS A 174 33.82 58.24 -2.48
CA LYS A 174 33.91 58.38 -0.99
C LYS A 174 34.89 59.57 -0.71
N PRO A 175 35.31 59.94 0.55
CA PRO A 175 34.62 60.10 1.86
C PRO A 175 35.06 61.38 2.66
N LYS A 176 34.50 61.63 3.88
CA LYS A 176 35.04 62.38 5.07
C LYS A 176 33.94 62.55 6.16
N ALA A 177 34.13 62.91 7.45
CA ALA A 177 35.29 63.13 8.36
C ALA A 177 34.86 62.93 9.86
N GLU A 178 35.68 63.40 10.83
CA GLU A 178 35.51 63.36 12.31
C GLU A 178 35.41 64.81 12.91
N PRO A 179 35.53 65.14 14.24
CA PRO A 179 35.75 64.37 15.51
C PRO A 179 34.87 64.86 16.72
N ALA A 180 35.23 64.69 18.02
CA ALA A 180 35.35 63.47 18.86
C ALA A 180 35.51 63.84 20.38
N GLY A 181 35.26 62.90 21.32
CA GLY A 181 35.70 62.95 22.75
C GLY A 181 34.58 63.01 23.84
N ASP A 182 34.81 62.71 25.13
CA ASP A 182 35.90 61.97 25.83
C ASP A 182 35.53 61.66 27.34
N ARG A 183 36.27 60.72 27.96
CA ARG A 183 36.57 60.44 29.41
C ARG A 183 36.13 59.07 29.98
N GLY A 184 37.06 58.40 30.69
CA GLY A 184 36.99 57.00 31.19
C GLY A 184 36.60 56.82 32.69
N PRO A 185 37.19 55.89 33.51
CA PRO A 185 38.53 55.23 33.34
C PRO A 185 38.74 53.74 33.81
N ALA A 186 39.76 53.07 33.23
CA ALA A 186 40.73 52.12 33.86
C ALA A 186 40.24 50.69 34.33
N PRO A 187 41.13 49.75 34.78
CA PRO A 187 41.52 48.63 33.90
C PRO A 187 41.65 47.20 34.52
N GLY A 188 41.65 46.15 33.67
CA GLY A 188 41.98 44.76 34.04
C GLY A 188 42.02 43.80 32.83
N SER A 189 42.91 42.78 32.82
CA SER A 189 43.30 42.06 31.58
C SER A 189 42.76 40.63 31.42
N ARG A 190 42.42 40.25 30.18
CA ARG A 190 42.43 38.86 29.64
C ARG A 190 42.58 38.89 28.09
N PRO A 191 42.78 37.75 27.37
CA PRO A 191 43.85 37.67 26.39
C PRO A 191 43.38 37.67 24.91
N ALA A 192 44.36 37.50 24.01
CA ALA A 192 44.23 37.65 22.56
C ALA A 192 43.14 36.78 21.89
N SER A 193 42.59 37.33 20.82
CA SER A 193 41.61 36.69 19.93
C SER A 193 42.16 35.43 19.24
N PRO A 194 41.37 34.37 19.08
CA PRO A 194 41.72 33.24 18.21
C PRO A 194 41.82 33.68 16.75
N GLU A 195 42.61 32.93 15.95
CA GLU A 195 42.74 33.16 14.51
C GLU A 195 41.38 33.11 13.80
N GLU A 196 41.20 34.03 12.85
CA GLU A 196 40.01 34.10 12.01
C GLU A 196 39.97 32.90 11.05
N LYS A 197 39.26 31.84 11.46
CA LYS A 197 39.07 30.65 10.62
C LYS A 197 38.43 31.07 9.30
N ALA A 198 39.09 30.72 8.20
CA ALA A 198 38.57 30.87 6.86
C ALA A 198 37.11 30.37 6.78
N PRO A 199 36.23 31.04 6.00
CA PRO A 199 34.82 30.70 5.94
C PRO A 199 34.64 29.21 5.63
N PRO A 200 33.67 28.53 6.25
CA PRO A 200 33.47 27.10 6.04
C PRO A 200 33.32 26.84 4.54
N LYS A 201 34.06 25.85 4.03
CA LYS A 201 33.86 25.36 2.66
C LYS A 201 32.36 25.11 2.45
N PRO A 202 31.79 25.45 1.29
CA PRO A 202 30.37 25.23 1.01
C PRO A 202 29.93 23.84 1.45
N LEU A 203 28.72 23.75 2.01
CA LEU A 203 28.07 22.46 2.21
C LEU A 203 28.15 21.69 0.88
N VAL A 204 28.57 20.43 0.97
CA VAL A 204 28.90 19.55 -0.17
C VAL A 204 27.93 19.77 -1.33
N ASP A 205 28.48 19.89 -2.53
CA ASP A 205 27.74 20.08 -3.79
C ASP A 205 26.85 18.84 -4.06
N VAL A 206 25.67 18.87 -3.46
CA VAL A 206 24.62 17.85 -3.58
C VAL A 206 23.73 18.27 -4.73
N ALA A 207 23.61 17.42 -5.74
CA ALA A 207 22.75 17.67 -6.88
C ALA A 207 21.32 18.02 -6.43
N THR A 208 20.87 19.22 -6.81
CA THR A 208 19.51 19.73 -6.62
C THR A 208 18.85 19.91 -7.98
N GLU A 209 17.53 19.90 -8.01
CA GLU A 209 16.72 20.14 -9.20
C GLU A 209 15.69 21.23 -8.89
N PHE A 210 15.80 22.36 -9.60
CA PHE A 210 14.85 23.48 -9.54
C PHE A 210 14.02 23.54 -10.82
N ASP A 211 12.97 24.36 -10.82
CA ASP A 211 12.01 24.43 -11.94
C ASP A 211 12.64 24.92 -13.27
N ALA A 212 13.80 25.59 -13.20
CA ALA A 212 14.62 25.93 -14.35
C ALA A 212 15.31 24.71 -14.98
N ASP A 213 15.75 23.73 -14.17
CA ASP A 213 16.38 22.49 -14.63
C ASP A 213 15.34 21.53 -15.22
N ARG A 214 14.10 21.60 -14.71
CA ARG A 214 12.93 20.82 -15.17
C ARG A 214 12.38 21.25 -16.53
N ALA A 215 12.79 22.41 -17.04
CA ALA A 215 12.28 22.97 -18.29
C ALA A 215 12.81 22.17 -19.51
N PRO A 216 11.95 21.48 -20.30
CA PRO A 216 12.43 20.65 -21.41
C PRO A 216 13.14 21.48 -22.48
N LYS A 217 14.25 20.97 -23.00
CA LYS A 217 15.10 21.66 -23.99
C LYS A 217 14.46 21.66 -25.38
N ILE A 218 13.72 20.59 -25.70
CA ILE A 218 12.92 20.49 -26.93
C ILE A 218 11.65 21.35 -26.80
N LYS A 219 11.32 22.08 -27.88
CA LYS A 219 10.08 22.83 -28.06
C LYS A 219 9.48 22.52 -29.43
N THR A 220 8.16 22.52 -29.52
CA THR A 220 7.41 22.09 -30.72
C THR A 220 6.28 23.05 -31.11
N GLY A 221 5.75 23.81 -30.15
CA GLY A 221 4.53 24.59 -30.36
C GLY A 221 3.28 23.73 -30.58
N GLY A 222 3.30 22.49 -30.07
CA GLY A 222 2.24 21.49 -30.28
C GLY A 222 2.23 20.87 -31.69
N SER A 223 3.31 21.02 -32.46
CA SER A 223 3.44 20.40 -33.79
C SER A 223 4.79 19.69 -33.92
N VAL A 224 4.77 18.36 -34.04
CA VAL A 224 5.95 17.50 -33.96
C VAL A 224 5.81 16.24 -34.81
N LEU A 225 6.91 15.77 -35.39
CA LEU A 225 7.04 14.43 -35.97
C LEU A 225 7.91 13.56 -35.06
N ILE A 226 7.31 12.60 -34.38
CA ILE A 226 8.04 11.50 -33.74
C ILE A 226 8.33 10.48 -34.84
N LYS A 227 9.60 10.09 -35.05
CA LYS A 227 10.04 9.38 -36.24
C LYS A 227 10.74 8.05 -35.95
N ASP A 228 10.39 7.02 -36.72
CA ASP A 228 10.99 5.67 -36.71
C ASP A 228 10.93 4.89 -35.37
N ALA A 229 9.94 5.19 -34.51
CA ALA A 229 9.70 4.50 -33.24
C ALA A 229 8.96 3.15 -33.39
N THR A 230 9.05 2.30 -32.37
CA THR A 230 8.13 1.18 -32.15
C THR A 230 6.85 1.74 -31.53
N ILE A 231 5.70 1.72 -32.22
CA ILE A 231 4.47 2.37 -31.74
C ILE A 231 3.48 1.35 -31.20
N LEU A 232 3.22 1.39 -29.89
CA LEU A 232 2.12 0.69 -29.23
C LEU A 232 0.84 1.52 -29.36
N THR A 233 -0.01 1.22 -30.34
CA THR A 233 -1.25 2.01 -30.54
C THR A 233 -2.31 1.77 -29.46
N VAL A 234 -2.21 0.65 -28.73
CA VAL A 234 -3.18 0.07 -27.79
C VAL A 234 -4.49 -0.42 -28.44
N SER A 235 -5.04 0.30 -29.41
CA SER A 235 -6.31 -0.07 -30.08
C SER A 235 -6.15 -0.85 -31.39
N GLN A 236 -5.01 -0.74 -32.08
CA GLN A 236 -4.77 -1.31 -33.42
C GLN A 236 -3.49 -2.19 -33.48
N GLY A 237 -2.95 -2.59 -32.32
CA GLY A 237 -1.71 -3.37 -32.22
C GLY A 237 -0.43 -2.52 -32.27
N THR A 238 0.67 -3.12 -32.73
CA THR A 238 2.02 -2.55 -32.66
C THR A 238 2.62 -2.31 -34.04
N ILE A 239 3.12 -1.10 -34.29
CA ILE A 239 3.81 -0.71 -35.53
C ILE A 239 5.31 -0.73 -35.25
N ALA A 240 6.01 -1.78 -35.69
CA ALA A 240 7.41 -2.05 -35.32
C ALA A 240 8.44 -1.00 -35.83
N ARG A 241 8.08 -0.19 -36.83
CA ARG A 241 8.79 1.04 -37.19
C ARG A 241 7.82 2.00 -37.86
N GLY A 242 7.39 3.01 -37.12
CA GLY A 242 6.45 4.01 -37.59
C GLY A 242 6.80 5.42 -37.11
N SER A 243 6.10 6.39 -37.68
CA SER A 243 6.18 7.79 -37.29
C SER A 243 4.80 8.30 -36.91
N ILE A 244 4.75 9.26 -35.97
CA ILE A 244 3.53 9.92 -35.51
C ILE A 244 3.68 11.41 -35.81
N LEU A 245 2.78 11.96 -36.63
CA LEU A 245 2.68 13.39 -36.87
C LEU A 245 1.59 13.97 -35.98
N VAL A 246 1.97 14.96 -35.17
CA VAL A 246 1.06 15.81 -34.40
C VAL A 246 1.12 17.21 -35.01
N GLU A 247 -0.04 17.82 -35.24
CA GLU A 247 -0.17 19.22 -35.68
C GLU A 247 -1.24 19.91 -34.83
N ASN A 248 -0.93 21.10 -34.30
CA ASN A 248 -1.83 21.88 -33.43
C ASN A 248 -2.41 21.05 -32.25
N GLY A 249 -1.59 20.17 -31.66
CA GLY A 249 -1.96 19.32 -30.54
C GLY A 249 -2.82 18.10 -30.88
N LYS A 250 -3.05 17.80 -32.15
CA LYS A 250 -3.80 16.63 -32.63
C LYS A 250 -2.93 15.69 -33.45
N ILE A 251 -3.06 14.38 -33.24
CA ILE A 251 -2.44 13.38 -34.11
C ILE A 251 -3.13 13.49 -35.49
N THR A 252 -2.38 13.83 -36.54
CA THR A 252 -2.92 13.94 -37.91
C THR A 252 -2.56 12.73 -38.77
N ALA A 253 -1.46 12.03 -38.49
CA ALA A 253 -1.10 10.78 -39.13
C ALA A 253 -0.26 9.87 -38.22
N VAL A 254 -0.42 8.55 -38.37
CA VAL A 254 0.40 7.52 -37.72
C VAL A 254 0.66 6.38 -38.72
N GLY A 255 1.90 5.89 -38.79
CA GLY A 255 2.26 4.76 -39.65
C GLY A 255 3.69 4.82 -40.20
N PRO A 256 4.11 3.80 -40.98
CA PRO A 256 5.39 3.84 -41.67
C PRO A 256 5.43 4.96 -42.72
N GLY A 257 6.56 5.68 -42.81
CA GLY A 257 6.79 6.66 -43.87
C GLY A 257 6.00 7.97 -43.79
N VAL A 258 5.31 8.26 -42.67
CA VAL A 258 4.69 9.57 -42.42
C VAL A 258 5.76 10.67 -42.45
N LYS A 259 5.47 11.79 -43.15
CA LYS A 259 6.35 12.93 -43.33
C LYS A 259 5.71 14.21 -42.82
N ALA A 260 6.51 15.09 -42.24
CA ALA A 260 6.09 16.42 -41.84
C ALA A 260 6.30 17.46 -42.94
N LYS A 261 5.62 18.60 -42.80
CA LYS A 261 5.90 19.83 -43.57
C LYS A 261 7.21 20.46 -43.07
N PRO A 262 7.95 21.20 -43.91
CA PRO A 262 9.12 21.96 -43.47
C PRO A 262 8.78 22.90 -42.30
N GLY A 263 9.66 22.98 -41.30
CA GLY A 263 9.47 23.82 -40.11
C GLY A 263 8.81 23.14 -38.90
N ILE A 264 8.31 21.91 -39.03
CA ILE A 264 7.85 21.10 -37.89
C ILE A 264 9.06 20.45 -37.20
N THR A 265 9.10 20.48 -35.87
CA THR A 265 10.14 19.82 -35.06
C THR A 265 10.12 18.30 -35.30
N VAL A 266 11.27 17.70 -35.57
CA VAL A 266 11.42 16.24 -35.70
C VAL A 266 12.12 15.68 -34.46
N ILE A 267 11.54 14.64 -33.87
CA ILE A 267 12.13 13.84 -32.79
C ILE A 267 12.47 12.48 -33.41
N GLU A 268 13.76 12.25 -33.63
CA GLU A 268 14.28 10.94 -34.02
C GLU A 268 14.13 9.97 -32.83
N ALA A 269 13.34 8.92 -33.01
CA ALA A 269 12.92 8.00 -31.97
C ALA A 269 13.22 6.52 -32.33
N ALA A 270 14.20 6.31 -33.22
CA ALA A 270 14.65 4.99 -33.61
C ALA A 270 15.20 4.20 -32.40
N GLY A 271 14.59 3.05 -32.11
CA GLY A 271 14.90 2.25 -30.91
C GLY A 271 14.24 2.75 -29.62
N LEU A 272 13.26 3.67 -29.71
CA LEU A 272 12.35 4.00 -28.61
C LEU A 272 10.99 3.35 -28.84
N VAL A 273 10.27 3.10 -27.73
CA VAL A 273 8.89 2.61 -27.74
C VAL A 273 7.94 3.76 -27.42
N ALA A 274 7.06 4.09 -28.35
CA ALA A 274 6.03 5.11 -28.21
C ALA A 274 4.71 4.48 -27.74
N MET A 275 4.07 5.07 -26.73
CA MET A 275 2.73 4.68 -26.26
C MET A 275 1.86 5.92 -25.99
N PRO A 276 0.53 5.78 -25.88
CA PRO A 276 -0.34 6.88 -25.45
C PRO A 276 0.01 7.25 -24.00
N GLY A 277 -0.07 8.54 -23.67
CA GLY A 277 0.17 9.00 -22.31
C GLY A 277 -0.74 8.32 -21.28
N ILE A 278 -0.15 7.94 -20.14
CA ILE A 278 -0.84 7.20 -19.09
C ILE A 278 -1.85 8.12 -18.37
N ILE A 279 -3.00 7.53 -18.00
CA ILE A 279 -4.15 8.23 -17.43
C ILE A 279 -4.48 7.66 -16.04
N ASP A 280 -4.20 8.43 -14.99
CA ASP A 280 -4.48 8.05 -13.60
C ASP A 280 -5.93 8.42 -13.20
N THR A 281 -6.81 7.43 -13.03
CA THR A 281 -8.25 7.66 -12.79
C THR A 281 -8.62 8.12 -11.39
N HIS A 282 -7.67 8.10 -10.44
CA HIS A 282 -7.84 8.65 -9.09
C HIS A 282 -6.47 9.05 -8.51
N SER A 283 -6.20 10.35 -8.55
CA SER A 283 -5.04 11.00 -7.95
C SER A 283 -5.41 12.10 -6.95
N HIS A 284 -4.42 12.51 -6.15
CA HIS A 284 -4.51 13.61 -5.18
C HIS A 284 -3.36 14.64 -5.33
N ILE A 285 -2.53 14.52 -6.37
CA ILE A 285 -1.56 15.54 -6.77
C ILE A 285 -2.27 16.83 -7.24
N ALA A 286 -1.53 17.92 -7.35
CA ALA A 286 -1.99 19.25 -7.79
C ALA A 286 -3.06 19.91 -6.89
N ILE A 287 -3.47 19.27 -5.78
CA ILE A 287 -4.49 19.73 -4.82
C ILE A 287 -4.08 19.47 -3.36
N GLN A 288 -2.77 19.33 -3.12
CA GLN A 288 -2.23 19.01 -1.80
C GLN A 288 -2.57 20.10 -0.75
N GLY A 289 -2.72 19.70 0.50
CA GLY A 289 -3.08 20.59 1.61
C GLY A 289 -4.58 20.79 1.86
N GLY A 290 -5.46 20.55 0.87
CA GLY A 290 -6.91 20.80 0.96
C GLY A 290 -7.84 19.64 0.58
N VAL A 291 -7.33 18.41 0.50
CA VAL A 291 -8.00 17.27 -0.19
C VAL A 291 -9.36 16.82 0.38
N ASN A 292 -9.70 17.15 1.63
CA ASN A 292 -11.02 16.84 2.21
C ASN A 292 -11.62 18.04 2.94
N GLU A 293 -12.85 18.43 2.58
CA GLU A 293 -13.72 19.24 3.42
C GLU A 293 -14.39 18.33 4.46
N LEU A 294 -13.90 18.33 5.71
CA LEU A 294 -14.26 17.35 6.74
C LEU A 294 -15.52 17.70 7.55
N SER A 295 -16.02 18.94 7.48
CA SER A 295 -17.05 19.46 8.38
C SER A 295 -18.39 18.73 8.32
N LEU A 296 -18.81 18.25 7.15
CA LEU A 296 -20.13 17.63 6.91
C LEU A 296 -20.00 16.35 6.08
N SER A 297 -20.90 15.39 6.27
CA SER A 297 -20.84 14.09 5.57
C SER A 297 -21.40 14.10 4.14
N ILE A 298 -22.04 15.21 3.74
CA ILE A 298 -22.53 15.51 2.39
C ILE A 298 -22.01 16.92 2.03
N VAL A 299 -21.09 17.02 1.07
CA VAL A 299 -20.50 18.27 0.56
C VAL A 299 -20.34 18.34 -0.99
N PRO A 300 -21.29 17.84 -1.81
CA PRO A 300 -21.19 17.85 -3.29
C PRO A 300 -21.15 19.25 -3.92
N GLU A 301 -21.39 20.32 -3.15
CA GLU A 301 -21.24 21.70 -3.59
C GLU A 301 -19.78 22.17 -3.72
N VAL A 302 -18.82 21.53 -3.03
CA VAL A 302 -17.38 21.88 -3.13
C VAL A 302 -16.74 21.19 -4.34
N ARG A 303 -15.72 21.81 -4.96
CA ARG A 303 -15.26 21.40 -6.30
C ARG A 303 -13.73 21.43 -6.39
N VAL A 304 -13.13 20.30 -6.75
CA VAL A 304 -11.67 20.14 -6.82
C VAL A 304 -11.03 21.13 -7.81
N LYS A 305 -11.74 21.46 -8.91
CA LYS A 305 -11.29 22.45 -9.92
C LYS A 305 -11.02 23.87 -9.38
N ASP A 306 -11.52 24.21 -8.19
CA ASP A 306 -11.31 25.52 -7.57
C ASP A 306 -9.98 25.62 -6.81
N VAL A 307 -9.28 24.49 -6.58
CA VAL A 307 -8.03 24.40 -5.79
C VAL A 307 -6.86 23.74 -6.55
N VAL A 308 -6.99 23.56 -7.87
CA VAL A 308 -5.91 22.99 -8.71
C VAL A 308 -4.77 24.00 -8.87
N THR A 309 -3.56 23.58 -8.53
CA THR A 309 -2.31 24.28 -8.90
C THR A 309 -1.52 23.50 -9.97
N GLY A 310 -0.48 24.10 -10.54
CA GLY A 310 0.37 23.47 -11.56
C GLY A 310 1.88 23.54 -11.27
N ASP A 311 2.26 24.08 -10.12
CA ASP A 311 3.63 24.14 -9.58
C ASP A 311 3.99 22.94 -8.68
N ASP A 312 3.02 22.09 -8.33
CA ASP A 312 3.26 20.83 -7.62
C ASP A 312 4.25 19.93 -8.40
N VAL A 313 5.43 19.72 -7.83
CA VAL A 313 6.51 18.89 -8.39
C VAL A 313 6.07 17.44 -8.66
N SER A 314 5.01 16.97 -7.99
CA SER A 314 4.39 15.66 -8.23
C SER A 314 3.89 15.51 -9.68
N ILE A 315 3.52 16.62 -10.34
CA ILE A 315 3.12 16.67 -11.75
C ILE A 315 4.31 16.31 -12.65
N TYR A 316 5.47 16.92 -12.43
CA TYR A 316 6.72 16.60 -13.13
C TYR A 316 7.21 15.17 -12.82
N ARG A 317 7.12 14.76 -11.55
CA ARG A 317 7.46 13.39 -11.09
C ARG A 317 6.58 12.31 -11.74
N ALA A 318 5.32 12.62 -12.05
CA ALA A 318 4.38 11.74 -12.76
C ALA A 318 4.64 11.69 -14.28
N LEU A 319 4.93 12.84 -14.92
CA LEU A 319 5.37 12.89 -16.32
C LEU A 319 6.66 12.07 -16.56
N ALA A 320 7.57 12.10 -15.59
CA ALA A 320 8.80 11.29 -15.59
C ALA A 320 8.55 9.77 -15.49
N GLY A 321 7.31 9.35 -15.23
CA GLY A 321 6.80 7.98 -15.31
C GLY A 321 5.90 7.70 -16.53
N GLY A 322 5.63 8.71 -17.35
CA GLY A 322 4.72 8.62 -18.50
C GLY A 322 3.25 8.94 -18.21
N THR A 323 2.89 9.37 -17.00
CA THR A 323 1.52 9.82 -16.69
C THR A 323 1.33 11.25 -17.20
N THR A 324 0.37 11.44 -18.11
CA THR A 324 0.09 12.74 -18.77
C THR A 324 -1.27 13.32 -18.37
N THR A 325 -2.19 12.49 -17.90
CA THR A 325 -3.56 12.88 -17.51
C THR A 325 -3.91 12.28 -16.15
N ALA A 326 -4.66 13.02 -15.34
CA ALA A 326 -5.19 12.53 -14.07
C ALA A 326 -6.62 13.01 -13.82
N ARG A 327 -7.43 12.19 -13.13
CA ARG A 327 -8.61 12.68 -12.40
C ARG A 327 -8.21 12.97 -10.96
N LEU A 328 -8.30 14.24 -10.59
CA LEU A 328 -8.11 14.73 -9.23
C LEU A 328 -9.44 14.60 -8.49
N LEU A 329 -9.43 13.84 -7.38
CA LEU A 329 -10.63 13.58 -6.59
C LEU A 329 -10.53 14.22 -5.21
N HIS A 330 -11.69 14.55 -4.65
CA HIS A 330 -11.84 14.76 -3.22
C HIS A 330 -11.43 13.47 -2.48
N GLY A 331 -10.96 13.60 -1.24
CA GLY A 331 -10.60 12.44 -0.41
C GLY A 331 -11.83 11.65 0.07
N SER A 332 -11.58 10.53 0.74
CA SER A 332 -12.58 9.52 1.10
C SER A 332 -13.19 9.68 2.50
N ALA A 333 -13.17 10.87 3.09
CA ALA A 333 -13.68 11.06 4.45
C ALA A 333 -15.21 11.23 4.53
N ASN A 334 -15.89 11.53 3.42
CA ASN A 334 -17.29 11.95 3.39
C ASN A 334 -18.10 10.95 2.58
N THR A 335 -19.31 10.60 3.03
CA THR A 335 -20.20 9.71 2.28
C THR A 335 -20.45 10.25 0.87
N ILE A 336 -20.71 11.56 0.78
CA ILE A 336 -20.74 12.33 -0.47
C ILE A 336 -19.76 13.49 -0.29
N GLY A 337 -18.60 13.40 -0.94
CA GLY A 337 -17.58 14.45 -1.02
C GLY A 337 -17.82 15.41 -2.19
N GLY A 338 -16.80 16.21 -2.49
CA GLY A 338 -16.86 17.21 -3.56
C GLY A 338 -16.80 16.67 -5.00
N GLN A 339 -17.12 17.56 -5.93
CA GLN A 339 -16.99 17.39 -7.39
C GLN A 339 -15.53 17.25 -7.82
N ASP A 340 -15.26 16.38 -8.80
CA ASP A 340 -13.92 16.08 -9.29
C ASP A 340 -13.36 17.14 -10.27
N ALA A 341 -12.13 16.90 -10.75
CA ALA A 341 -11.55 17.61 -11.88
C ALA A 341 -10.67 16.67 -12.70
N VAL A 342 -10.78 16.70 -14.03
CA VAL A 342 -9.85 16.02 -14.94
C VAL A 342 -8.83 17.02 -15.44
N VAL A 343 -7.55 16.67 -15.37
CA VAL A 343 -6.41 17.51 -15.78
C VAL A 343 -5.48 16.78 -16.73
N LYS A 344 -4.86 17.54 -17.64
CA LYS A 344 -3.56 17.14 -18.22
C LYS A 344 -2.44 17.77 -17.40
N LEU A 345 -1.37 17.01 -17.19
CA LEU A 345 -0.27 17.31 -16.28
C LEU A 345 0.72 18.33 -16.86
N ARG A 346 0.22 19.50 -17.26
CA ARG A 346 0.99 20.61 -17.84
C ARG A 346 1.79 21.36 -16.77
N TYR A 347 2.86 20.75 -16.25
CA TYR A 347 3.70 21.33 -15.19
C TYR A 347 4.16 22.77 -15.50
N GLY A 348 4.20 23.62 -14.46
CA GLY A 348 4.55 25.03 -14.56
C GLY A 348 3.48 25.93 -15.21
N LYS A 349 2.26 25.43 -15.48
CA LYS A 349 1.14 26.23 -15.98
C LYS A 349 0.11 26.54 -14.88
N PRO A 350 -0.61 27.67 -14.94
CA PRO A 350 -1.70 27.95 -14.01
C PRO A 350 -2.78 26.84 -14.03
N GLY A 351 -3.30 26.42 -12.87
CA GLY A 351 -4.22 25.27 -12.75
C GLY A 351 -5.43 25.28 -13.70
N ARG A 352 -5.97 26.46 -14.00
CA ARG A 352 -7.06 26.69 -15.00
C ARG A 352 -6.73 26.25 -16.44
N GLU A 353 -5.45 26.04 -16.75
CA GLU A 353 -4.88 25.60 -18.03
C GLU A 353 -4.46 24.12 -17.99
N LEU A 354 -4.56 23.44 -16.84
CA LEU A 354 -4.43 21.98 -16.72
C LEU A 354 -5.78 21.30 -16.99
N LEU A 355 -6.89 21.92 -16.55
CA LEU A 355 -8.27 21.39 -16.64
C LEU A 355 -8.71 21.00 -18.07
N ILE A 356 -9.25 19.78 -18.22
CA ILE A 356 -10.04 19.36 -19.39
C ILE A 356 -11.49 19.81 -19.17
N ARG A 357 -11.84 20.99 -19.67
CA ARG A 357 -13.10 21.70 -19.34
C ARG A 357 -14.38 21.01 -19.86
N ASP A 358 -14.24 20.18 -20.88
CA ASP A 358 -15.30 19.40 -21.53
C ASP A 358 -15.41 17.96 -20.96
N ALA A 359 -14.60 17.60 -19.96
CA ALA A 359 -14.73 16.31 -19.29
C ALA A 359 -16.07 16.21 -18.52
N PRO A 360 -16.76 15.04 -18.57
CA PRO A 360 -17.95 14.78 -17.75
C PRO A 360 -17.67 15.01 -16.26
N GLN A 361 -18.42 15.91 -15.63
CA GLN A 361 -18.26 16.22 -14.21
C GLN A 361 -18.65 15.02 -13.34
N GLY A 362 -17.73 14.59 -12.49
CA GLY A 362 -17.95 13.58 -11.46
C GLY A 362 -18.04 14.15 -10.05
N VAL A 363 -18.39 13.30 -9.10
CA VAL A 363 -18.39 13.55 -7.64
C VAL A 363 -17.80 12.35 -6.90
N LYS A 364 -17.01 12.60 -5.86
CA LYS A 364 -16.49 11.53 -4.99
C LYS A 364 -17.56 11.09 -4.00
N PHE A 365 -17.90 9.81 -4.01
CA PHE A 365 -18.55 9.15 -2.87
C PHE A 365 -17.48 8.37 -2.07
N ALA A 366 -17.77 8.02 -0.82
CA ALA A 366 -16.92 7.10 -0.07
C ALA A 366 -17.72 6.21 0.87
N LEU A 367 -17.23 4.99 1.04
CA LEU A 367 -17.78 3.95 1.91
C LEU A 367 -16.76 3.53 2.97
N GLY A 368 -17.15 2.57 3.79
CA GLY A 368 -16.23 1.83 4.66
C GLY A 368 -15.62 2.61 5.83
N GLU A 369 -14.50 2.10 6.33
CA GLU A 369 -13.85 2.52 7.58
C GLU A 369 -13.45 4.00 7.56
N ASN A 370 -13.02 4.49 6.39
CA ASN A 370 -12.57 5.88 6.21
C ASN A 370 -13.64 6.93 6.54
N VAL A 371 -14.93 6.60 6.30
CA VAL A 371 -16.06 7.44 6.69
C VAL A 371 -16.44 7.17 8.15
N THR A 372 -16.67 5.90 8.50
CA THR A 372 -17.28 5.50 9.79
C THR A 372 -16.39 5.71 11.02
N ARG A 373 -15.07 5.91 10.84
CA ARG A 373 -14.11 6.19 11.92
C ARG A 373 -14.33 7.55 12.61
N SER A 374 -15.02 8.49 11.97
CA SER A 374 -15.20 9.87 12.46
C SER A 374 -16.08 9.91 13.72
N GLN A 375 -15.52 10.09 14.91
CA GLN A 375 -16.33 10.38 16.10
C GLN A 375 -16.80 11.85 16.08
N GLY A 376 -18.10 12.08 16.28
CA GLY A 376 -18.69 13.42 16.37
C GLY A 376 -19.60 13.87 15.22
N ARG A 377 -19.70 13.12 14.10
CA ARG A 377 -20.68 13.37 13.02
C ARG A 377 -21.25 12.06 12.47
N PHE A 378 -22.54 12.04 12.14
CA PHE A 378 -23.16 10.88 11.47
C PHE A 378 -22.62 10.73 10.03
N PRO A 379 -22.27 9.53 9.53
CA PRO A 379 -22.54 8.21 10.11
C PRO A 379 -21.31 7.47 10.68
N ASN A 380 -21.49 6.79 11.81
CA ASN A 380 -20.44 5.99 12.48
C ASN A 380 -20.55 4.48 12.16
N SER A 381 -21.36 4.07 11.17
CA SER A 381 -21.57 2.66 10.79
C SER A 381 -21.91 2.51 9.32
N ARG A 382 -21.65 1.33 8.73
CA ARG A 382 -21.95 1.04 7.31
C ARG A 382 -23.46 1.14 6.98
N MET A 383 -24.34 0.81 7.93
CA MET A 383 -25.79 1.05 7.81
C MET A 383 -26.13 2.55 7.79
N GLY A 384 -25.39 3.36 8.56
CA GLY A 384 -25.52 4.81 8.51
C GLY A 384 -25.04 5.40 7.18
N VAL A 385 -24.02 4.81 6.54
CA VAL A 385 -23.57 5.21 5.19
C VAL A 385 -24.68 5.01 4.15
N GLU A 386 -25.36 3.86 4.14
CA GLU A 386 -26.56 3.65 3.30
C GLU A 386 -27.63 4.70 3.58
N SER A 387 -27.95 4.94 4.87
CA SER A 387 -28.99 5.91 5.25
C SER A 387 -28.66 7.36 4.87
N VAL A 388 -27.38 7.74 4.81
CA VAL A 388 -26.96 9.06 4.28
C VAL A 388 -27.17 9.14 2.77
N ILE A 389 -26.84 8.08 2.02
CA ILE A 389 -26.99 8.03 0.56
C ILE A 389 -28.47 8.05 0.15
N GLU A 390 -29.30 7.19 0.76
CA GLU A 390 -30.75 7.10 0.53
C GLU A 390 -31.43 8.47 0.75
N ARG A 391 -31.12 9.14 1.86
CA ARG A 391 -31.65 10.49 2.17
C ARG A 391 -31.21 11.52 1.14
N ALA A 392 -29.92 11.56 0.79
CA ALA A 392 -29.39 12.52 -0.18
C ALA A 392 -30.01 12.34 -1.58
N PHE A 393 -30.32 11.10 -1.98
CA PHE A 393 -31.02 10.83 -3.23
C PHE A 393 -32.49 11.27 -3.19
N GLU A 394 -33.23 11.01 -2.11
CA GLU A 394 -34.62 11.48 -1.99
C GLU A 394 -34.72 13.01 -1.80
N GLU A 395 -33.78 13.64 -1.09
CA GLU A 395 -33.64 15.10 -1.01
C GLU A 395 -33.38 15.72 -2.40
N GLY A 396 -32.46 15.13 -3.18
CA GLY A 396 -32.20 15.53 -4.56
C GLY A 396 -33.41 15.35 -5.50
N LYS A 397 -34.16 14.26 -5.37
CA LYS A 397 -35.42 14.04 -6.10
C LYS A 397 -36.49 15.06 -5.73
N ALA A 398 -36.68 15.33 -4.44
CA ALA A 398 -37.67 16.29 -3.96
C ALA A 398 -37.38 17.70 -4.50
N TYR A 399 -36.12 18.13 -4.41
CA TYR A 399 -35.66 19.40 -4.96
C TYR A 399 -35.91 19.52 -6.47
N LEU A 400 -35.59 18.45 -7.21
CA LEU A 400 -35.81 18.36 -8.65
C LEU A 400 -37.30 18.41 -9.02
N ALA A 401 -38.17 17.77 -8.23
CA ALA A 401 -39.61 17.78 -8.43
C ALA A 401 -40.22 19.17 -8.16
N GLU A 402 -39.73 19.89 -7.14
CA GLU A 402 -40.14 21.28 -6.85
C GLU A 402 -39.79 22.21 -8.02
N TRP A 403 -38.54 22.19 -8.51
CA TRP A 403 -38.11 22.98 -9.66
C TRP A 403 -38.82 22.61 -10.96
N LYS A 404 -39.06 21.32 -11.23
CA LYS A 404 -39.84 20.91 -12.42
C LYS A 404 -41.30 21.36 -12.34
N SER A 405 -41.89 21.36 -11.15
CA SER A 405 -43.25 21.88 -10.94
C SER A 405 -43.30 23.39 -11.14
N TYR A 406 -42.31 24.13 -10.61
CA TYR A 406 -42.16 25.57 -10.83
C TYR A 406 -42.01 25.92 -12.32
N GLU A 407 -41.09 25.27 -13.04
CA GLU A 407 -40.87 25.54 -14.47
C GLU A 407 -42.10 25.22 -15.32
N GLN A 408 -42.81 24.13 -15.04
CA GLN A 408 -44.07 23.80 -15.71
C GLN A 408 -45.21 24.79 -15.42
N ALA A 409 -45.19 25.45 -14.25
CA ALA A 409 -46.10 26.54 -13.92
C ALA A 409 -45.67 27.87 -14.56
N ARG A 410 -44.36 28.11 -14.66
CA ARG A 410 -43.75 29.30 -15.27
C ARG A 410 -44.01 29.34 -16.78
N MET A 411 -43.92 28.20 -17.46
CA MET A 411 -44.32 28.03 -18.87
C MET A 411 -45.84 28.21 -19.13
N LYS A 412 -46.64 28.45 -18.08
CA LYS A 412 -48.10 28.62 -18.14
C LYS A 412 -48.56 29.94 -17.48
N ASP A 413 -47.64 30.85 -17.19
CA ASP A 413 -47.85 32.11 -16.44
C ASP A 413 -48.63 31.93 -15.12
N LYS A 414 -48.40 30.80 -14.45
CA LYS A 414 -49.07 30.37 -13.21
C LYS A 414 -48.10 30.00 -12.08
N ALA A 415 -46.82 30.33 -12.23
CA ALA A 415 -45.84 30.16 -11.18
C ALA A 415 -46.05 31.17 -10.04
N GLY A 416 -45.82 30.72 -8.81
CA GLY A 416 -45.58 31.61 -7.67
C GLY A 416 -44.13 32.14 -7.67
N PRO A 417 -43.56 32.48 -6.49
CA PRO A 417 -42.12 32.71 -6.39
C PRO A 417 -41.33 31.43 -6.74
N PRO A 418 -40.08 31.54 -7.22
CA PRO A 418 -39.21 30.39 -7.46
C PRO A 418 -38.86 29.65 -6.16
N PRO A 419 -38.62 28.32 -6.23
CA PRO A 419 -38.03 27.55 -5.15
C PRO A 419 -36.73 28.17 -4.64
N ARG A 420 -36.39 27.92 -3.38
CA ARG A 420 -35.12 28.41 -2.81
C ARG A 420 -33.94 27.74 -3.53
N ARG A 421 -33.03 28.54 -4.07
CA ARG A 421 -31.74 28.02 -4.56
C ARG A 421 -30.90 27.52 -3.38
N ASP A 422 -30.40 26.30 -3.47
CA ASP A 422 -29.45 25.70 -2.53
C ASP A 422 -28.42 24.90 -3.32
N LEU A 423 -27.12 25.21 -3.15
CA LEU A 423 -26.05 24.66 -3.99
C LEU A 423 -25.80 23.16 -3.72
N ARG A 424 -26.13 22.66 -2.52
CA ARG A 424 -26.01 21.24 -2.18
C ARG A 424 -27.14 20.45 -2.80
N LEU A 425 -28.38 20.93 -2.65
CA LEU A 425 -29.55 20.27 -3.24
C LEU A 425 -29.52 20.32 -4.77
N GLU A 426 -29.00 21.40 -5.36
CA GLU A 426 -28.75 21.52 -6.80
C GLU A 426 -27.73 20.47 -7.29
N ALA A 427 -26.62 20.26 -6.57
CA ALA A 427 -25.66 19.22 -6.90
C ALA A 427 -26.22 17.80 -6.69
N LEU A 428 -27.01 17.57 -5.63
CA LEU A 428 -27.70 16.28 -5.41
C LEU A 428 -28.75 15.98 -6.49
N ALA A 429 -29.53 16.97 -6.92
CA ALA A 429 -30.44 16.83 -8.06
C ALA A 429 -29.68 16.50 -9.36
N GLN A 430 -28.54 17.15 -9.60
CA GLN A 430 -27.67 16.87 -10.75
C GLN A 430 -27.07 15.45 -10.73
N ILE A 431 -26.80 14.89 -9.54
CA ILE A 431 -26.40 13.48 -9.34
C ILE A 431 -27.57 12.54 -9.62
N VAL A 432 -28.78 12.86 -9.14
CA VAL A 432 -30.01 12.07 -9.36
C VAL A 432 -30.39 12.01 -10.85
N GLU A 433 -30.26 13.12 -11.59
CA GLU A 433 -30.41 13.14 -13.06
C GLU A 433 -29.22 12.52 -13.81
N GLY A 434 -28.15 12.15 -13.10
CA GLY A 434 -26.93 11.58 -13.69
C GLY A 434 -26.16 12.55 -14.57
N SER A 435 -26.36 13.86 -14.44
CA SER A 435 -25.54 14.89 -15.11
C SER A 435 -24.17 15.02 -14.43
N ILE A 436 -24.13 14.90 -13.10
CA ILE A 436 -22.91 14.62 -12.32
C ILE A 436 -22.78 13.10 -12.14
N LYS A 437 -21.57 12.55 -12.30
CA LYS A 437 -21.28 11.11 -12.26
C LYS A 437 -20.74 10.65 -10.91
N ILE A 438 -21.29 9.57 -10.35
CA ILE A 438 -20.82 9.02 -9.07
C ILE A 438 -19.53 8.20 -9.27
N HIS A 439 -18.48 8.58 -8.53
CA HIS A 439 -17.21 7.86 -8.42
C HIS A 439 -16.96 7.50 -6.95
N SER A 440 -17.17 6.25 -6.55
CA SER A 440 -17.19 5.87 -5.13
C SER A 440 -15.94 5.15 -4.65
N HIS A 441 -15.30 5.65 -3.60
CA HIS A 441 -14.34 4.89 -2.80
C HIS A 441 -15.07 3.72 -2.13
N CYS A 442 -14.53 2.51 -2.31
CA CYS A 442 -15.03 1.29 -1.69
C CYS A 442 -13.91 0.25 -1.61
N TYR A 443 -13.87 -0.53 -0.54
CA TYR A 443 -12.93 -1.63 -0.38
C TYR A 443 -13.62 -2.98 -0.37
N ARG A 444 -14.64 -3.14 0.48
CA ARG A 444 -15.29 -4.43 0.70
C ARG A 444 -16.44 -4.72 -0.26
N SER A 445 -16.70 -6.01 -0.44
CA SER A 445 -17.75 -6.54 -1.31
C SER A 445 -19.17 -6.24 -0.80
N ASP A 446 -19.39 -6.20 0.51
CA ASP A 446 -20.70 -5.90 1.10
C ASP A 446 -21.11 -4.42 0.93
N GLU A 447 -20.17 -3.50 1.12
CA GLU A 447 -20.39 -2.07 0.87
C GLU A 447 -20.49 -1.74 -0.63
N ILE A 448 -19.75 -2.43 -1.51
CA ILE A 448 -19.95 -2.35 -2.97
C ILE A 448 -21.39 -2.74 -3.32
N LEU A 449 -21.86 -3.91 -2.87
CA LEU A 449 -23.22 -4.36 -3.17
C LEU A 449 -24.28 -3.42 -2.60
N MET A 450 -24.11 -2.91 -1.38
CA MET A 450 -25.01 -1.91 -0.79
C MET A 450 -25.15 -0.69 -1.72
N LEU A 451 -24.04 -0.08 -2.16
CA LEU A 451 -24.09 1.10 -3.02
C LEU A 451 -24.78 0.80 -4.37
N LEU A 452 -24.46 -0.32 -5.02
CA LEU A 452 -25.07 -0.68 -6.31
C LEU A 452 -26.58 -0.94 -6.16
N ARG A 453 -26.99 -1.65 -5.10
CA ARG A 453 -28.41 -1.90 -4.76
C ARG A 453 -29.15 -0.59 -4.51
N THR A 454 -28.66 0.26 -3.63
CA THR A 454 -29.26 1.57 -3.36
C THR A 454 -29.38 2.38 -4.64
N ALA A 455 -28.32 2.47 -5.44
CA ALA A 455 -28.35 3.22 -6.70
C ALA A 455 -29.41 2.67 -7.69
N GLU A 456 -29.49 1.34 -7.90
CA GLU A 456 -30.54 0.73 -8.74
C GLU A 456 -31.96 0.94 -8.18
N ARG A 457 -32.16 0.99 -6.84
CA ARG A 457 -33.48 1.32 -6.24
C ARG A 457 -34.02 2.69 -6.68
N HIS A 458 -33.15 3.69 -6.84
CA HIS A 458 -33.54 5.03 -7.32
C HIS A 458 -33.35 5.21 -8.85
N GLY A 459 -32.86 4.19 -9.57
CA GLY A 459 -32.56 4.26 -11.01
C GLY A 459 -31.27 5.02 -11.37
N ILE A 460 -30.38 5.24 -10.41
CA ILE A 460 -29.17 6.07 -10.53
C ILE A 460 -27.98 5.22 -10.97
N LYS A 461 -27.20 5.68 -11.95
CA LYS A 461 -25.99 4.97 -12.40
C LYS A 461 -24.73 5.43 -11.66
N VAL A 462 -24.17 4.56 -10.81
CA VAL A 462 -22.74 4.61 -10.42
C VAL A 462 -21.84 4.48 -11.66
N GLN A 463 -20.99 5.47 -11.94
CA GLN A 463 -20.14 5.48 -13.13
C GLN A 463 -18.85 4.69 -12.91
N SER A 464 -18.20 4.86 -11.75
CA SER A 464 -17.10 3.97 -11.35
C SER A 464 -16.97 3.75 -9.86
N LEU A 465 -16.39 2.61 -9.53
CA LEU A 465 -15.91 2.23 -8.21
C LEU A 465 -14.40 2.48 -8.16
N GLN A 466 -13.91 2.94 -7.02
CA GLN A 466 -12.52 3.30 -6.76
C GLN A 466 -11.94 2.40 -5.66
N HIS A 467 -10.65 2.08 -5.77
CA HIS A 467 -9.89 1.07 -4.99
C HIS A 467 -10.41 -0.36 -5.20
N VAL A 468 -11.68 -0.64 -4.93
CA VAL A 468 -12.44 -1.85 -5.30
C VAL A 468 -11.75 -3.16 -4.93
N LEU A 469 -11.05 -3.22 -3.79
CA LEU A 469 -10.12 -4.32 -3.47
C LEU A 469 -10.77 -5.70 -3.35
N GLU A 470 -12.04 -5.78 -2.90
CA GLU A 470 -12.84 -7.00 -2.92
C GLU A 470 -13.79 -7.11 -4.14
N GLY A 471 -13.61 -6.27 -5.16
CA GLY A 471 -14.47 -6.24 -6.36
C GLY A 471 -14.59 -7.62 -7.02
N TYR A 472 -13.52 -8.40 -7.03
CA TYR A 472 -13.48 -9.77 -7.51
C TYR A 472 -14.52 -10.71 -6.87
N LYS A 473 -14.96 -10.45 -5.63
CA LYS A 473 -16.00 -11.25 -4.96
C LYS A 473 -17.39 -11.03 -5.57
N VAL A 474 -17.60 -9.86 -6.17
CA VAL A 474 -18.88 -9.32 -6.66
C VAL A 474 -18.77 -8.80 -8.11
N ALA A 475 -17.85 -9.39 -8.88
CA ALA A 475 -17.49 -8.91 -10.21
C ALA A 475 -18.63 -9.02 -11.24
N ALA A 476 -19.52 -10.00 -11.08
CA ALA A 476 -20.71 -10.15 -11.91
C ALA A 476 -21.70 -8.99 -11.68
N GLU A 477 -21.91 -8.61 -10.43
CA GLU A 477 -22.78 -7.50 -10.04
C GLU A 477 -22.24 -6.14 -10.53
N ILE A 478 -20.93 -5.90 -10.43
CA ILE A 478 -20.29 -4.70 -10.98
C ILE A 478 -20.47 -4.64 -12.51
N SER A 479 -20.35 -5.79 -13.19
CA SER A 479 -20.47 -5.89 -14.64
C SER A 479 -21.91 -5.70 -15.16
N ASP A 480 -22.93 -6.24 -14.48
CA ASP A 480 -24.34 -6.07 -14.86
C ASP A 480 -24.89 -4.67 -14.52
N HIS A 481 -24.36 -4.04 -13.46
CA HIS A 481 -24.59 -2.61 -13.20
C HIS A 481 -23.94 -1.72 -14.28
N GLY A 482 -22.80 -2.15 -14.84
CA GLY A 482 -22.05 -1.43 -15.87
C GLY A 482 -21.22 -0.27 -15.32
N ALA A 483 -20.72 -0.38 -14.09
CA ALA A 483 -19.73 0.54 -13.53
C ALA A 483 -18.31 0.16 -13.97
N SER A 484 -17.41 1.14 -14.10
CA SER A 484 -15.96 0.85 -14.21
C SER A 484 -15.36 0.55 -12.83
N ALA A 485 -14.23 -0.15 -12.78
CA ALA A 485 -13.50 -0.43 -11.55
C ALA A 485 -12.04 0.04 -11.63
N SER A 486 -11.74 1.12 -10.92
CA SER A 486 -10.41 1.72 -10.83
C SER A 486 -9.71 1.23 -9.56
N THR A 487 -8.79 0.27 -9.71
CA THR A 487 -8.24 -0.54 -8.61
C THR A 487 -6.71 -0.44 -8.48
N PHE A 488 -6.19 -0.98 -7.39
CA PHE A 488 -4.76 -1.18 -7.20
C PHE A 488 -4.34 -2.55 -7.77
N SER A 489 -3.08 -2.63 -8.16
CA SER A 489 -2.41 -3.83 -8.66
C SER A 489 -2.23 -4.93 -7.61
N ASP A 490 -1.72 -4.59 -6.41
CA ASP A 490 -1.36 -5.58 -5.38
C ASP A 490 -1.40 -5.07 -3.92
N TRP A 491 -1.97 -3.88 -3.67
CA TRP A 491 -2.09 -3.32 -2.31
C TRP A 491 -3.05 -4.15 -1.43
N TRP A 492 -2.56 -4.62 -0.28
CA TRP A 492 -3.28 -5.49 0.65
C TRP A 492 -2.78 -5.31 2.09
N ALA A 493 -3.54 -5.81 3.07
CA ALA A 493 -3.24 -5.91 4.52
C ALA A 493 -2.83 -4.62 5.28
N TYR A 494 -2.63 -3.48 4.63
CA TYR A 494 -2.40 -2.19 5.30
C TYR A 494 -3.59 -1.71 6.16
N LYS A 495 -4.76 -2.37 6.02
CA LYS A 495 -5.98 -2.17 6.80
C LYS A 495 -6.79 -3.46 6.92
N VAL A 496 -7.69 -3.52 7.91
CA VAL A 496 -8.68 -4.60 8.07
C VAL A 496 -9.58 -4.72 6.82
N GLU A 497 -10.02 -3.60 6.24
CA GLU A 497 -10.81 -3.60 4.99
C GLU A 497 -10.01 -3.93 3.71
N ALA A 498 -8.67 -4.03 3.81
CA ALA A 498 -7.76 -4.39 2.72
C ALA A 498 -7.08 -5.77 2.92
N TYR A 499 -7.40 -6.51 3.98
CA TYR A 499 -6.75 -7.79 4.29
C TYR A 499 -7.10 -8.93 3.31
N ASP A 500 -8.31 -8.88 2.75
CA ASP A 500 -8.79 -9.82 1.72
C ASP A 500 -8.59 -9.29 0.29
N ALA A 501 -7.79 -8.24 0.10
CA ALA A 501 -7.38 -7.77 -1.22
C ALA A 501 -6.43 -8.77 -1.89
N ILE A 502 -6.54 -8.95 -3.20
CA ILE A 502 -5.68 -9.89 -3.95
C ILE A 502 -5.21 -9.26 -5.27
N PRO A 503 -3.97 -9.53 -5.73
CA PRO A 503 -3.46 -8.99 -6.98
C PRO A 503 -4.16 -9.53 -8.24
N PHE A 504 -4.93 -10.61 -8.10
CA PHE A 504 -5.80 -11.14 -9.15
C PHE A 504 -7.12 -10.35 -9.31
N ASN A 505 -7.37 -9.29 -8.54
CA ASN A 505 -8.64 -8.57 -8.51
C ASN A 505 -9.01 -8.00 -9.89
N ALA A 506 -8.11 -7.21 -10.48
CA ALA A 506 -8.27 -6.65 -11.82
C ALA A 506 -8.49 -7.72 -12.90
N ALA A 507 -7.81 -8.87 -12.80
CA ALA A 507 -7.97 -9.98 -13.73
C ALA A 507 -9.34 -10.67 -13.61
N LEU A 508 -9.89 -10.84 -12.39
CA LEU A 508 -11.24 -11.37 -12.22
C LEU A 508 -12.33 -10.39 -12.68
N LEU A 509 -12.19 -9.10 -12.39
CA LEU A 509 -13.06 -8.04 -12.90
C LEU A 509 -13.05 -7.98 -14.43
N THR A 510 -11.86 -8.07 -15.05
CA THR A 510 -11.70 -8.13 -16.51
C THR A 510 -12.33 -9.39 -17.10
N LYS A 511 -12.11 -10.56 -16.48
CA LYS A 511 -12.74 -11.83 -16.90
C LYS A 511 -14.25 -11.79 -16.76
N ALA A 512 -14.82 -11.01 -15.84
CA ALA A 512 -16.27 -10.83 -15.67
C ALA A 512 -16.91 -9.98 -16.78
N GLY A 513 -16.21 -8.92 -17.23
CA GLY A 513 -16.69 -7.97 -18.25
C GLY A 513 -16.58 -6.49 -17.85
N VAL A 514 -15.98 -6.20 -16.69
CA VAL A 514 -15.85 -4.84 -16.15
C VAL A 514 -14.80 -4.02 -16.91
N ASN A 515 -15.04 -2.73 -17.13
CA ASN A 515 -14.01 -1.78 -17.58
C ASN A 515 -13.05 -1.51 -16.41
N VAL A 516 -11.90 -2.16 -16.41
CA VAL A 516 -10.91 -2.09 -15.32
C VAL A 516 -9.80 -1.09 -15.63
N CYS A 517 -9.46 -0.28 -14.64
CA CYS A 517 -8.34 0.66 -14.66
C CYS A 517 -7.38 0.35 -13.50
N ILE A 518 -6.06 0.53 -13.70
CA ILE A 518 -5.06 0.52 -12.63
C ILE A 518 -4.70 1.98 -12.31
N LYS A 519 -4.79 2.38 -11.04
CA LYS A 519 -4.67 3.79 -10.59
C LYS A 519 -3.73 3.98 -9.40
N SER A 520 -3.30 5.21 -9.16
CA SER A 520 -2.23 5.49 -8.20
C SER A 520 -2.67 5.69 -6.74
N ASP A 521 -3.67 6.55 -6.48
CA ASP A 521 -3.90 7.18 -5.17
C ASP A 521 -2.66 7.87 -4.54
N SER A 522 -1.57 8.05 -5.30
CA SER A 522 -0.22 8.21 -4.75
C SER A 522 0.71 8.94 -5.72
N GLU A 523 1.44 9.91 -5.18
CA GLU A 523 2.56 10.64 -5.79
C GLU A 523 3.80 9.76 -6.10
N GLU A 524 3.80 8.50 -5.66
CA GLU A 524 4.82 7.49 -5.97
C GLU A 524 4.30 6.50 -7.02
N LEU A 525 3.10 5.93 -6.80
CA LEU A 525 2.53 4.89 -7.67
C LEU A 525 2.17 5.44 -9.06
N ASN A 526 1.89 6.75 -9.19
CA ASN A 526 1.61 7.40 -10.48
C ASN A 526 2.85 7.49 -11.41
N ARG A 527 4.03 7.15 -10.90
CA ARG A 527 5.32 7.25 -11.58
C ARG A 527 5.75 5.95 -12.27
N HIS A 528 5.04 4.86 -12.03
CA HIS A 528 5.34 3.54 -12.61
C HIS A 528 4.08 2.69 -12.87
N LEU A 529 2.93 3.31 -13.19
CA LEU A 529 1.67 2.60 -13.51
C LEU A 529 1.82 1.59 -14.66
N ASN A 530 2.82 1.78 -15.54
CA ASN A 530 3.25 0.81 -16.53
C ASN A 530 3.71 -0.52 -15.91
N LEU A 531 4.53 -0.50 -14.86
CA LEU A 531 4.97 -1.72 -14.16
C LEU A 531 3.82 -2.35 -13.36
N GLU A 532 2.93 -1.52 -12.80
CA GLU A 532 1.74 -1.98 -12.08
C GLU A 532 0.71 -2.65 -13.00
N ALA A 533 0.61 -2.21 -14.26
CA ALA A 533 -0.13 -2.93 -15.30
C ALA A 533 0.60 -4.20 -15.77
N ALA A 534 1.92 -4.18 -15.89
CA ALA A 534 2.71 -5.36 -16.27
C ALA A 534 2.52 -6.54 -15.30
N LYS A 535 2.36 -6.27 -13.99
CA LYS A 535 1.98 -7.26 -12.97
C LYS A 535 0.69 -8.02 -13.32
N MET A 536 -0.23 -7.44 -14.09
CA MET A 536 -1.50 -8.10 -14.46
C MET A 536 -1.32 -9.22 -15.49
N VAL A 537 -0.24 -9.19 -16.28
CA VAL A 537 0.13 -10.28 -17.18
C VAL A 537 0.47 -11.55 -16.40
N LYS A 538 1.14 -11.38 -15.26
CA LYS A 538 1.44 -12.42 -14.28
C LYS A 538 0.21 -12.84 -13.47
N TYR A 539 -0.50 -11.88 -12.87
CA TYR A 539 -1.63 -12.16 -11.97
C TYR A 539 -2.93 -12.43 -12.74
N GLY A 540 -3.13 -13.69 -13.15
CA GLY A 540 -4.38 -14.17 -13.75
C GLY A 540 -4.40 -14.19 -15.28
N GLY A 541 -3.24 -13.98 -15.92
CA GLY A 541 -3.07 -14.15 -17.37
C GLY A 541 -3.82 -13.13 -18.20
N VAL A 542 -3.68 -11.84 -17.88
CA VAL A 542 -4.19 -10.75 -18.72
C VAL A 542 -3.25 -10.57 -19.92
N SER A 543 -3.79 -10.31 -21.12
CA SER A 543 -2.95 -10.06 -22.30
C SER A 543 -2.27 -8.68 -22.25
N GLU A 544 -1.15 -8.52 -22.96
CA GLU A 544 -0.40 -7.25 -23.05
C GLU A 544 -1.32 -6.07 -23.43
N ALA A 545 -2.11 -6.22 -24.49
CA ALA A 545 -3.04 -5.18 -24.95
C ALA A 545 -4.12 -4.83 -23.92
N GLN A 546 -4.62 -5.81 -23.15
CA GLN A 546 -5.56 -5.55 -22.05
C GLN A 546 -4.88 -4.81 -20.89
N ALA A 547 -3.66 -5.19 -20.52
CA ALA A 547 -2.90 -4.52 -19.47
C ALA A 547 -2.53 -3.08 -19.87
N LEU A 548 -2.09 -2.84 -21.11
CA LEU A 548 -1.85 -1.50 -21.64
C LEU A 548 -3.13 -0.65 -21.62
N ALA A 549 -4.27 -1.24 -21.99
CA ALA A 549 -5.57 -0.58 -21.93
C ALA A 549 -5.97 -0.18 -20.50
N MET A 550 -5.61 -0.93 -19.46
CA MET A 550 -5.92 -0.60 -18.05
C MET A 550 -5.31 0.72 -17.56
N ILE A 551 -4.29 1.26 -18.25
CA ILE A 551 -3.61 2.52 -17.91
C ILE A 551 -3.75 3.59 -19.00
N THR A 552 -4.50 3.31 -20.08
CA THR A 552 -4.73 4.23 -21.20
C THR A 552 -6.19 4.23 -21.65
N LEU A 553 -6.62 3.23 -22.44
CA LEU A 553 -7.92 3.21 -23.09
C LEU A 553 -9.11 3.00 -22.13
N ASN A 554 -8.97 2.15 -21.11
CA ASN A 554 -10.01 1.90 -20.11
C ASN A 554 -10.20 3.09 -19.15
N PRO A 555 -9.12 3.75 -18.65
CA PRO A 555 -9.22 5.08 -18.07
C PRO A 555 -9.95 6.08 -18.96
N ALA A 556 -9.56 6.22 -20.24
CA ALA A 556 -10.20 7.15 -21.16
C ALA A 556 -11.72 6.88 -21.30
N ARG A 557 -12.13 5.60 -21.32
CA ARG A 557 -13.55 5.19 -21.27
C ARG A 557 -14.23 5.53 -19.95
N GLU A 558 -13.58 5.33 -18.81
CA GLU A 558 -14.14 5.71 -17.49
C GLU A 558 -14.36 7.23 -17.38
N LEU A 559 -13.42 8.01 -17.91
CA LEU A 559 -13.50 9.47 -18.01
C LEU A 559 -14.51 9.96 -19.06
N GLY A 560 -14.95 9.12 -20.00
CA GLY A 560 -15.76 9.53 -21.15
C GLY A 560 -14.99 10.35 -22.20
N LEU A 561 -13.67 10.18 -22.26
CA LEU A 561 -12.72 10.89 -23.13
C LEU A 561 -12.02 9.96 -24.14
N ASP A 562 -12.51 8.74 -24.35
CA ASP A 562 -11.92 7.74 -25.25
C ASP A 562 -11.85 8.18 -26.73
N ARG A 563 -12.70 9.12 -27.15
CA ARG A 563 -12.61 9.80 -28.46
C ARG A 563 -11.45 10.78 -28.59
N ARG A 564 -10.79 11.16 -27.48
CA ARG A 564 -9.67 12.10 -27.43
C ARG A 564 -8.36 11.50 -26.92
N LEU A 565 -8.44 10.51 -26.03
CA LEU A 565 -7.30 9.98 -25.27
C LEU A 565 -7.22 8.45 -25.34
N GLY A 566 -6.15 7.87 -24.79
CA GLY A 566 -6.06 6.44 -24.48
C GLY A 566 -5.60 5.51 -25.60
N SER A 567 -5.31 6.03 -26.80
CA SER A 567 -4.68 5.30 -27.91
C SER A 567 -4.00 6.28 -28.89
N ILE A 568 -3.08 5.80 -29.72
CA ILE A 568 -2.44 6.60 -30.78
C ILE A 568 -3.24 6.40 -32.07
N GLU A 569 -4.17 7.31 -32.34
CA GLU A 569 -5.06 7.30 -33.51
C GLU A 569 -5.26 8.73 -34.04
N ALA A 570 -5.51 8.89 -35.35
CA ALA A 570 -5.74 10.20 -35.94
C ALA A 570 -6.99 10.90 -35.37
N GLY A 571 -6.90 12.21 -35.14
CA GLY A 571 -7.95 13.03 -34.51
C GLY A 571 -7.89 13.07 -32.98
N LYS A 572 -7.17 12.13 -32.34
CA LYS A 572 -6.92 12.15 -30.89
C LYS A 572 -5.89 13.22 -30.51
N ASP A 573 -5.85 13.55 -29.23
CA ASP A 573 -4.92 14.53 -28.69
C ASP A 573 -3.49 13.98 -28.74
N GLY A 574 -2.50 14.83 -28.99
CA GLY A 574 -1.07 14.48 -29.12
C GLY A 574 -0.38 14.12 -27.80
N ASP A 575 -1.04 13.33 -26.95
CA ASP A 575 -0.56 12.95 -25.62
C ASP A 575 0.21 11.62 -25.73
N ILE A 576 1.54 11.70 -25.89
CA ILE A 576 2.40 10.58 -26.29
C ILE A 576 3.60 10.51 -25.35
N VAL A 577 4.03 9.29 -25.02
CA VAL A 577 5.22 9.04 -24.19
C VAL A 577 6.18 8.12 -24.94
N LEU A 578 7.47 8.42 -24.83
CA LEU A 578 8.56 7.62 -25.39
C LEU A 578 9.36 6.99 -24.25
N PHE A 579 9.56 5.68 -24.31
CA PHE A 579 10.41 4.90 -23.41
C PHE A 579 11.64 4.37 -24.18
N ASN A 580 12.75 4.15 -23.47
CA ASN A 580 13.96 3.50 -24.00
C ASN A 580 13.76 2.01 -24.36
N ALA A 581 12.82 1.37 -23.69
CA ALA A 581 12.45 -0.04 -23.81
C ALA A 581 10.91 -0.15 -23.81
N HIS A 582 10.40 -1.37 -23.95
CA HIS A 582 8.99 -1.65 -23.80
C HIS A 582 8.50 -1.25 -22.39
N PRO A 583 7.37 -0.54 -22.22
CA PRO A 583 6.94 -0.01 -20.92
C PRO A 583 6.65 -1.08 -19.86
N PHE A 584 6.56 -2.37 -20.24
CA PHE A 584 6.41 -3.50 -19.30
C PHE A 584 7.73 -4.22 -18.98
N ASP A 585 8.86 -3.80 -19.56
CA ASP A 585 10.19 -4.17 -19.09
C ASP A 585 10.47 -3.44 -17.77
N ALA A 586 10.84 -4.17 -16.73
CA ALA A 586 11.20 -3.65 -15.41
C ALA A 586 12.40 -2.69 -15.44
N PHE A 587 13.22 -2.74 -16.51
CA PHE A 587 14.36 -1.87 -16.71
C PHE A 587 14.02 -0.62 -17.56
N SER A 588 12.79 -0.53 -18.09
CA SER A 588 12.34 0.61 -18.90
C SER A 588 12.15 1.89 -18.09
N ARG A 589 12.22 3.04 -18.78
CA ARG A 589 12.07 4.37 -18.19
C ARG A 589 11.54 5.36 -19.25
N CYS A 590 10.75 6.34 -18.82
CA CYS A 590 10.29 7.43 -19.69
C CYS A 590 11.47 8.32 -20.11
N GLU A 591 11.61 8.60 -21.40
CA GLU A 591 12.62 9.48 -21.99
C GLU A 591 12.02 10.85 -22.34
N LEU A 592 10.81 10.87 -22.91
CA LEU A 592 10.02 12.07 -23.18
C LEU A 592 8.55 11.83 -22.85
N ALA A 593 7.89 12.83 -22.25
CA ALA A 593 6.43 12.88 -22.15
C ALA A 593 5.89 14.15 -22.81
N LEU A 594 4.95 13.96 -23.74
CA LEU A 594 4.33 15.01 -24.54
C LEU A 594 2.85 15.12 -24.19
N ILE A 595 2.34 16.36 -24.13
CA ILE A 595 0.91 16.68 -24.00
C ILE A 595 0.56 17.59 -25.17
N GLU A 596 -0.45 17.22 -25.96
CA GLU A 596 -0.85 17.97 -27.16
C GLU A 596 0.37 18.33 -28.04
N GLY A 597 1.26 17.35 -28.25
CA GLY A 597 2.48 17.49 -29.07
C GLY A 597 3.64 18.25 -28.40
N GLU A 598 3.41 19.02 -27.34
CA GLU A 598 4.47 19.78 -26.66
C GLU A 598 5.14 18.95 -25.56
N VAL A 599 6.48 19.04 -25.48
CA VAL A 599 7.28 18.28 -24.50
C VAL A 599 7.17 18.94 -23.12
N TYR A 600 6.64 18.19 -22.15
CA TYR A 600 6.50 18.61 -20.75
C TYR A 600 7.46 17.90 -19.79
N PHE A 601 7.97 16.73 -20.16
CA PHE A 601 9.14 16.11 -19.51
C PHE A 601 10.15 15.65 -20.55
N GLN A 602 11.43 15.84 -20.24
CA GLN A 602 12.56 15.31 -20.99
C GLN A 602 13.60 14.81 -20.00
N ARG A 603 14.07 13.57 -20.16
CA ARG A 603 15.10 13.00 -19.30
C ARG A 603 16.42 13.80 -19.41
N PRO A 604 17.04 14.21 -18.29
CA PRO A 604 18.34 14.87 -18.29
C PRO A 604 19.47 13.85 -18.47
N GLU A 605 19.73 13.42 -19.71
CA GLU A 605 20.91 12.60 -20.06
C GLU A 605 22.15 13.47 -20.36
N PRO A 606 23.37 13.08 -19.94
CA PRO A 606 24.58 13.91 -20.06
C PRO A 606 25.02 14.25 -21.50
N ASP A 607 24.79 13.35 -22.47
CA ASP A 607 25.10 13.59 -23.89
C ASP A 607 23.89 14.05 -24.71
N GLY A 608 22.72 14.15 -24.06
CA GLY A 608 21.46 14.58 -24.67
C GLY A 608 20.83 13.60 -25.66
N LYS A 609 21.35 12.38 -25.82
CA LYS A 609 20.79 11.39 -26.77
C LYS A 609 19.68 10.57 -26.13
N LEU A 610 18.56 10.49 -26.85
CA LEU A 610 17.48 9.53 -26.59
C LEU A 610 17.84 8.21 -27.29
N GLY A 611 17.69 7.07 -26.63
CA GLY A 611 17.87 5.77 -27.26
C GLY A 611 17.81 4.58 -26.29
N ALA A 612 17.69 3.38 -26.85
CA ALA A 612 17.86 2.13 -26.11
C ALA A 612 19.32 1.94 -25.67
N ARG A 613 19.50 1.45 -24.44
CA ARG A 613 20.77 0.95 -23.89
C ARG A 613 20.97 -0.52 -24.29
N PRO A 614 22.20 -1.05 -24.22
CA PRO A 614 22.43 -2.49 -24.32
C PRO A 614 21.60 -3.24 -23.26
N GLY A 615 20.73 -4.17 -23.70
CA GLY A 615 19.84 -4.95 -22.83
C GLY A 615 18.39 -4.44 -22.74
N ASP A 616 18.07 -3.25 -23.25
CA ASP A 616 16.69 -2.73 -23.25
C ASP A 616 15.79 -3.49 -24.25
N HIS A 617 14.75 -4.16 -23.76
CA HIS A 617 13.86 -4.97 -24.61
C HIS A 617 12.85 -4.10 -25.35
N GLN A 618 12.79 -4.14 -26.69
CA GLN A 618 11.81 -3.38 -27.48
C GLN A 618 10.39 -4.00 -27.47
N THR A 619 10.28 -5.25 -27.06
CA THR A 619 9.02 -6.01 -26.86
C THR A 619 8.87 -6.37 -25.38
N MET A 620 7.65 -6.63 -24.90
CA MET A 620 7.43 -7.09 -23.53
C MET A 620 8.31 -8.30 -23.17
N PRO A 621 9.11 -8.25 -22.09
CA PRO A 621 9.78 -9.43 -21.56
C PRO A 621 8.73 -10.45 -21.12
N GLN A 622 8.66 -11.60 -21.79
CA GLN A 622 7.67 -12.62 -21.51
C GLN A 622 8.24 -14.03 -21.65
N ALA A 623 8.00 -14.84 -20.62
CA ALA A 623 8.26 -16.26 -20.64
C ALA A 623 7.43 -16.99 -21.72
N THR A 624 8.01 -18.02 -22.35
CA THR A 624 7.28 -18.85 -23.34
C THR A 624 6.03 -19.47 -22.72
N GLU A 625 5.03 -19.80 -23.54
CA GLU A 625 3.81 -20.45 -23.03
C GLU A 625 4.12 -21.82 -22.40
N ALA A 626 5.05 -22.58 -23.00
CA ALA A 626 5.54 -23.83 -22.42
C ALA A 626 6.17 -23.64 -21.03
N ALA A 627 6.99 -22.60 -20.84
CA ALA A 627 7.58 -22.29 -19.54
C ALA A 627 6.53 -21.80 -18.53
N ARG A 628 5.58 -20.95 -18.93
CA ARG A 628 4.51 -20.44 -18.04
C ARG A 628 3.52 -21.51 -17.60
N ASN A 629 3.29 -22.53 -18.43
CA ASN A 629 2.39 -23.63 -18.15
C ASN A 629 3.11 -24.88 -17.58
N HIS A 630 4.43 -24.82 -17.34
CA HIS A 630 5.20 -25.95 -16.82
C HIS A 630 4.81 -26.26 -15.36
N VAL A 631 4.35 -27.49 -15.11
CA VAL A 631 4.03 -27.99 -13.76
C VAL A 631 5.25 -28.69 -13.18
N VAL A 632 5.82 -28.14 -12.11
CA VAL A 632 6.98 -28.74 -11.42
C VAL A 632 6.50 -29.87 -10.51
N GLU A 633 6.52 -31.10 -11.02
CA GLU A 633 6.20 -32.28 -10.23
C GLU A 633 7.35 -32.67 -9.29
N PHE A 634 7.11 -32.56 -7.97
CA PHE A 634 8.06 -32.94 -6.94
C PHE A 634 7.46 -34.03 -6.03
N THR A 635 8.13 -35.18 -5.94
CA THR A 635 7.77 -36.25 -5.01
C THR A 635 8.63 -36.15 -3.76
N SER A 636 8.03 -36.22 -2.56
CA SER A 636 8.79 -36.13 -1.30
C SER A 636 9.60 -37.41 -1.04
N GLN A 637 10.89 -37.38 -1.41
CA GLN A 637 11.86 -38.45 -1.17
C GLN A 637 12.20 -38.63 0.31
N SER A 638 12.24 -39.87 0.79
CA SER A 638 12.67 -40.19 2.16
C SER A 638 14.16 -39.95 2.42
N LYS A 639 14.98 -39.95 1.36
CA LYS A 639 16.44 -39.69 1.42
C LYS A 639 16.82 -38.22 1.27
N GLY A 640 15.90 -37.33 0.89
CA GLY A 640 16.19 -35.89 0.73
C GLY A 640 17.20 -35.51 -0.36
N VAL A 641 17.52 -36.41 -1.30
CA VAL A 641 18.43 -36.16 -2.44
C VAL A 641 17.65 -36.02 -3.74
N PHE A 642 17.92 -34.95 -4.50
CA PHE A 642 17.33 -34.70 -5.82
C PHE A 642 18.25 -33.86 -6.71
N ALA A 643 18.02 -33.88 -8.02
CA ALA A 643 18.73 -33.10 -9.01
C ALA A 643 17.74 -32.30 -9.87
N LEU A 644 18.01 -31.01 -10.02
CA LEU A 644 17.30 -30.11 -10.92
C LEU A 644 18.13 -29.96 -12.20
N VAL A 645 17.57 -30.35 -13.35
CA VAL A 645 18.31 -30.53 -14.61
C VAL A 645 17.69 -29.67 -15.73
N GLY A 646 18.51 -29.19 -16.66
CA GLY A 646 18.06 -28.55 -17.92
C GLY A 646 17.67 -27.07 -17.81
N ALA A 647 17.46 -26.54 -16.61
CA ALA A 647 17.23 -25.11 -16.40
C ALA A 647 18.51 -24.26 -16.62
N THR A 648 18.33 -22.97 -16.89
CA THR A 648 19.42 -22.00 -16.72
C THR A 648 19.60 -21.72 -15.23
N LEU A 649 20.79 -21.98 -14.69
CA LEU A 649 21.11 -21.69 -13.29
C LEU A 649 21.73 -20.31 -13.19
N HIS A 650 21.35 -19.51 -12.19
CA HIS A 650 21.89 -18.16 -11.96
C HIS A 650 22.62 -18.12 -10.61
N PRO A 651 23.94 -18.43 -10.54
CA PRO A 651 24.64 -18.59 -9.26
C PRO A 651 24.81 -17.29 -8.45
N VAL A 652 24.68 -16.13 -9.10
CA VAL A 652 24.97 -14.75 -8.67
C VAL A 652 26.38 -14.47 -8.15
N SER A 653 27.14 -15.46 -7.69
CA SER A 653 28.59 -15.36 -7.47
C SER A 653 29.41 -15.48 -8.77
N GLY A 654 28.80 -15.95 -9.85
CA GLY A 654 29.39 -16.10 -11.19
C GLY A 654 28.35 -16.00 -12.30
N PRO A 655 28.75 -16.17 -13.58
CA PRO A 655 27.86 -16.08 -14.73
C PRO A 655 26.78 -17.18 -14.74
N PRO A 656 25.65 -16.98 -15.44
CA PRO A 656 24.63 -18.02 -15.61
C PRO A 656 25.16 -19.28 -16.29
N ILE A 657 24.60 -20.43 -15.91
CA ILE A 657 24.96 -21.76 -16.42
C ILE A 657 23.76 -22.30 -17.22
N PRO A 658 23.75 -22.21 -18.56
CA PRO A 658 22.66 -22.69 -19.39
C PRO A 658 22.60 -24.23 -19.41
N ASN A 659 21.39 -24.80 -19.41
CA ASN A 659 21.14 -26.24 -19.34
C ASN A 659 21.91 -26.92 -18.19
N GLY A 660 21.98 -26.27 -17.04
CA GLY A 660 22.78 -26.70 -15.91
C GLY A 660 22.20 -27.90 -15.17
N THR A 661 22.89 -28.29 -14.10
CA THR A 661 22.46 -29.33 -13.17
C THR A 661 22.82 -28.90 -11.75
N LEU A 662 21.82 -28.84 -10.87
CA LEU A 662 21.95 -28.49 -9.46
C LEU A 662 21.48 -29.68 -8.62
N ILE A 663 22.38 -30.24 -7.81
CA ILE A 663 22.11 -31.40 -6.97
C ILE A 663 21.92 -30.93 -5.53
N VAL A 664 20.81 -31.33 -4.91
CA VAL A 664 20.48 -31.09 -3.50
C VAL A 664 20.59 -32.39 -2.72
N ALA A 665 21.19 -32.34 -1.53
CA ALA A 665 21.22 -33.43 -0.55
C ALA A 665 21.11 -32.84 0.87
N ASP A 666 20.37 -33.50 1.76
CA ASP A 666 20.18 -33.08 3.17
C ASP A 666 19.80 -31.60 3.36
N GLY A 667 19.01 -31.05 2.43
CA GLY A 667 18.57 -29.66 2.44
C GLY A 667 19.61 -28.64 1.97
N LYS A 668 20.76 -29.09 1.47
CA LYS A 668 21.88 -28.26 0.97
C LYS A 668 22.17 -28.51 -0.50
N ILE A 669 22.75 -27.52 -1.17
CA ILE A 669 23.34 -27.67 -2.50
C ILE A 669 24.58 -28.55 -2.35
N ALA A 670 24.56 -29.75 -2.92
CA ALA A 670 25.70 -30.67 -2.93
C ALA A 670 26.65 -30.36 -4.09
N ALA A 671 26.11 -30.03 -5.26
CA ALA A 671 26.87 -29.62 -6.44
C ALA A 671 26.03 -28.72 -7.36
N VAL A 672 26.73 -27.93 -8.18
CA VAL A 672 26.18 -27.04 -9.19
C VAL A 672 27.15 -27.03 -10.38
N GLY A 673 26.65 -27.16 -11.61
CA GLY A 673 27.50 -27.25 -12.79
C GLY A 673 26.73 -27.30 -14.11
N PRO A 674 27.45 -27.46 -15.24
CA PRO A 674 26.85 -27.55 -16.57
C PRO A 674 26.15 -28.90 -16.80
N ALA A 675 25.49 -29.03 -17.97
CA ALA A 675 25.00 -30.30 -18.49
C ALA A 675 26.06 -31.41 -18.36
N GLY A 676 25.66 -32.58 -17.86
CA GLY A 676 26.57 -33.71 -17.62
C GLY A 676 27.23 -33.73 -16.22
N THR A 677 26.92 -32.78 -15.33
CA THR A 677 27.28 -32.89 -13.90
C THR A 677 26.70 -34.19 -13.32
N ARG A 678 27.54 -35.00 -12.67
CA ARG A 678 27.18 -36.38 -12.26
C ARG A 678 26.10 -36.40 -11.17
N VAL A 679 24.86 -36.69 -11.56
CA VAL A 679 23.74 -36.97 -10.66
C VAL A 679 23.97 -38.28 -9.88
N PRO A 680 23.72 -38.33 -8.54
CA PRO A 680 23.75 -39.57 -7.77
C PRO A 680 22.63 -40.53 -8.19
N PRO A 681 22.87 -41.85 -8.31
CA PRO A 681 21.84 -42.82 -8.70
C PRO A 681 20.59 -42.88 -7.80
N GLU A 682 20.72 -42.42 -6.55
CA GLU A 682 19.65 -42.34 -5.56
C GLU A 682 18.86 -41.00 -5.59
N ALA A 683 19.23 -40.05 -6.45
CA ALA A 683 18.61 -38.74 -6.52
C ALA A 683 17.37 -38.74 -7.42
N GLN A 684 16.26 -38.15 -6.97
CA GLN A 684 15.14 -37.85 -7.87
C GLN A 684 15.58 -36.78 -8.89
N THR A 685 15.56 -37.11 -10.17
CA THR A 685 15.81 -36.14 -11.24
C THR A 685 14.52 -35.41 -11.59
N ILE A 686 14.60 -34.08 -11.76
CA ILE A 686 13.48 -33.19 -12.06
C ILE A 686 13.91 -32.32 -13.24
N GLU A 687 13.27 -32.53 -14.39
CA GLU A 687 13.57 -31.84 -15.65
C GLU A 687 12.88 -30.48 -15.69
N LEU A 688 13.67 -29.42 -15.70
CA LEU A 688 13.25 -28.02 -15.69
C LEU A 688 13.75 -27.28 -16.95
N GLY A 689 13.82 -28.01 -18.08
CA GLY A 689 14.25 -27.50 -19.37
C GLY A 689 13.45 -26.27 -19.82
N GLY A 690 14.17 -25.19 -20.16
CA GLY A 690 13.56 -23.91 -20.56
C GLY A 690 13.03 -23.05 -19.40
N LEU A 691 13.31 -23.43 -18.15
CA LEU A 691 13.08 -22.61 -16.95
C LEU A 691 14.39 -22.01 -16.42
N GLU A 692 14.28 -21.15 -15.42
CA GLU A 692 15.41 -20.55 -14.72
C GLU A 692 15.40 -20.91 -13.23
N ILE A 693 16.59 -21.08 -12.64
CA ILE A 693 16.78 -21.35 -11.21
C ILE A 693 17.64 -20.25 -10.59
N TRP A 694 17.09 -19.64 -9.54
CA TRP A 694 17.67 -18.53 -8.81
C TRP A 694 17.88 -18.92 -7.32
N PRO A 695 18.84 -18.33 -6.61
CA PRO A 695 18.85 -18.39 -5.16
C PRO A 695 17.64 -17.62 -4.61
N GLY A 696 17.14 -18.05 -3.45
CA GLY A 696 16.10 -17.32 -2.72
C GLY A 696 16.48 -15.86 -2.49
N LEU A 697 15.60 -14.93 -2.90
CA LEU A 697 15.79 -13.51 -2.64
C LEU A 697 15.70 -13.25 -1.13
N ILE A 698 16.44 -12.25 -0.66
CA ILE A 698 16.57 -11.88 0.74
C ILE A 698 16.03 -10.47 0.92
N ASP A 699 14.95 -10.31 1.70
CA ASP A 699 14.56 -8.99 2.18
C ASP A 699 15.51 -8.57 3.30
N ALA A 700 16.43 -7.66 2.98
CA ALA A 700 17.48 -7.26 3.91
C ALA A 700 16.97 -6.38 5.07
N GLY A 701 15.67 -6.06 5.14
CA GLY A 701 15.10 -5.34 6.27
C GLY A 701 13.58 -5.27 6.23
N SER A 702 12.92 -6.05 7.09
CA SER A 702 11.46 -6.18 7.17
C SER A 702 10.94 -6.18 8.61
N THR A 703 9.62 -6.13 8.77
CA THR A 703 8.88 -6.46 10.00
C THR A 703 7.95 -7.66 9.82
N ILE A 704 8.15 -8.46 8.76
CA ILE A 704 7.37 -9.67 8.48
C ILE A 704 7.35 -10.64 9.67
N GLY A 705 6.17 -11.13 10.03
CA GLY A 705 5.97 -11.95 11.23
C GLY A 705 5.94 -11.17 12.56
N LEU A 706 6.29 -9.87 12.58
CA LEU A 706 6.03 -8.97 13.71
C LEU A 706 4.89 -7.98 13.42
N SER A 707 4.24 -8.10 12.27
CA SER A 707 3.01 -7.37 11.98
C SER A 707 2.09 -8.15 11.06
N GLU A 708 0.77 -8.03 11.29
CA GLU A 708 -0.25 -8.59 10.42
C GLU A 708 -1.07 -7.52 9.68
N ILE A 709 -1.44 -6.40 10.34
CA ILE A 709 -2.25 -5.33 9.75
C ILE A 709 -1.71 -3.95 10.14
N ASP A 710 -1.23 -3.18 9.15
CA ASP A 710 -0.49 -1.92 9.39
C ASP A 710 -1.33 -0.82 10.07
N SER A 711 -2.67 -0.85 9.95
CA SER A 711 -3.57 0.09 10.63
C SER A 711 -4.09 -0.36 12.01
N LEU A 712 -3.69 -1.54 12.49
CA LEU A 712 -4.24 -2.15 13.71
C LEU A 712 -3.13 -2.43 14.73
N PRO A 713 -2.89 -1.53 15.69
CA PRO A 713 -1.77 -1.63 16.64
C PRO A 713 -1.74 -2.90 17.48
N VAL A 714 -2.87 -3.58 17.69
CA VAL A 714 -2.92 -4.89 18.39
C VAL A 714 -2.35 -6.05 17.58
N THR A 715 -1.82 -5.78 16.38
CA THR A 715 -1.16 -6.74 15.48
C THR A 715 0.25 -6.27 15.09
N GLN A 716 0.94 -5.59 16.01
CA GLN A 716 2.23 -4.93 15.79
C GLN A 716 3.16 -5.16 16.99
N ASP A 717 3.98 -6.21 16.91
CA ASP A 717 4.91 -6.64 17.96
C ASP A 717 6.36 -6.20 17.67
N TYR A 718 6.54 -5.23 16.78
CA TYR A 718 7.87 -4.75 16.34
C TYR A 718 8.42 -3.56 17.14
N ALA A 719 7.70 -3.02 18.13
CA ALA A 719 8.14 -1.86 18.91
C ALA A 719 7.56 -1.84 20.33
N ASP A 720 8.31 -1.27 21.26
CA ASP A 720 7.92 -1.03 22.66
C ASP A 720 7.87 0.48 22.95
N ALA A 721 7.26 0.89 24.07
CA ALA A 721 7.13 2.29 24.50
C ALA A 721 8.44 2.87 25.09
N SER A 722 9.35 2.00 25.53
CA SER A 722 10.63 2.41 26.12
C SER A 722 11.68 2.84 25.08
N ARG A 723 12.74 3.52 25.54
CA ARG A 723 13.83 4.03 24.69
C ARG A 723 15.11 3.19 24.69
N PHE A 724 15.25 2.24 25.62
CA PHE A 724 16.50 1.49 25.81
C PHE A 724 16.21 0.01 26.15
N GLU A 725 16.02 -0.81 25.11
CA GLU A 725 15.57 -2.20 25.24
C GLU A 725 16.49 -3.20 24.49
N PRO A 726 17.83 -3.16 24.66
CA PRO A 726 18.75 -4.05 23.94
C PRO A 726 18.54 -5.54 24.22
N GLU A 727 17.86 -5.91 25.30
CA GLU A 727 17.55 -7.31 25.62
C GLU A 727 16.42 -7.91 24.75
N LEU A 728 15.57 -7.09 24.12
CA LEU A 728 14.46 -7.57 23.29
C LEU A 728 14.98 -8.26 22.03
N ARG A 729 14.20 -9.23 21.52
CA ARG A 729 14.55 -10.06 20.36
C ARG A 729 13.33 -10.29 19.49
N ALA A 730 13.43 -9.96 18.20
CA ALA A 730 12.39 -10.21 17.21
C ALA A 730 11.89 -11.66 17.23
N SER A 731 12.80 -12.63 17.41
CA SER A 731 12.50 -14.07 17.43
C SER A 731 11.48 -14.50 18.50
N THR A 732 11.29 -13.71 19.56
CA THR A 732 10.33 -13.98 20.65
C THR A 732 8.88 -13.85 20.20
N ALA A 733 8.60 -12.88 19.31
CA ALA A 733 7.26 -12.49 18.91
C ALA A 733 6.92 -12.85 17.45
N LEU A 734 7.79 -13.59 16.75
CA LEU A 734 7.53 -14.03 15.38
C LEU A 734 6.23 -14.83 15.27
N ARG A 735 5.33 -14.36 14.42
CA ARG A 735 4.12 -15.06 14.02
C ARG A 735 4.39 -15.94 12.80
N SER A 736 4.55 -17.24 13.06
CA SER A 736 4.85 -18.26 12.02
C SER A 736 3.68 -18.60 11.09
N ASP A 737 2.44 -18.31 11.50
CA ASP A 737 1.21 -18.48 10.70
C ASP A 737 0.73 -17.18 10.02
N SER A 738 1.59 -16.15 9.96
CA SER A 738 1.28 -14.87 9.31
C SER A 738 1.10 -15.00 7.79
N GLU A 739 0.04 -14.40 7.23
CA GLU A 739 -0.29 -14.50 5.80
C GLU A 739 0.74 -13.77 4.92
N HIS A 740 1.51 -12.83 5.50
CA HIS A 740 2.62 -12.17 4.83
C HIS A 740 3.70 -13.14 4.36
N ILE A 741 3.90 -14.26 5.06
CA ILE A 741 4.92 -15.28 4.77
C ILE A 741 4.63 -16.01 3.44
N PRO A 742 3.46 -16.65 3.22
CA PRO A 742 3.14 -17.26 1.94
C PRO A 742 2.98 -16.23 0.80
N VAL A 743 2.48 -15.03 1.07
CA VAL A 743 2.37 -13.96 0.05
C VAL A 743 3.74 -13.47 -0.42
N THR A 744 4.70 -13.29 0.49
CA THR A 744 6.06 -12.82 0.17
C THR A 744 6.86 -13.87 -0.59
N ARG A 745 6.83 -15.14 -0.15
CA ARG A 745 7.57 -16.22 -0.83
C ARG A 745 7.04 -16.53 -2.23
N ALA A 746 5.74 -16.30 -2.49
CA ALA A 746 5.15 -16.45 -3.81
C ALA A 746 5.75 -15.48 -4.87
N ASN A 747 6.55 -14.49 -4.45
CA ASN A 747 7.35 -13.63 -5.34
C ASN A 747 8.87 -13.85 -5.22
N GLY A 748 9.32 -15.02 -4.76
CA GLY A 748 10.73 -15.44 -4.77
C GLY A 748 11.57 -15.02 -3.56
N VAL A 749 11.01 -14.28 -2.60
CA VAL A 749 11.69 -13.89 -1.35
C VAL A 749 11.57 -15.00 -0.31
N LEU A 750 12.67 -15.66 0.02
CA LEU A 750 12.68 -16.87 0.86
C LEU A 750 13.34 -16.69 2.23
N THR A 751 14.09 -15.60 2.40
CA THR A 751 14.79 -15.25 3.64
C THR A 751 14.53 -13.77 3.94
N ALA A 752 14.43 -13.39 5.21
CA ALA A 752 14.26 -12.00 5.63
C ALA A 752 15.07 -11.66 6.89
N TYR A 753 15.57 -10.44 6.97
CA TYR A 753 16.01 -9.84 8.23
C TYR A 753 14.83 -9.13 8.90
N VAL A 754 14.38 -9.68 10.03
CA VAL A 754 13.27 -9.14 10.82
C VAL A 754 13.83 -8.29 11.94
N GLN A 755 13.56 -6.98 11.89
CA GLN A 755 14.10 -5.99 12.82
C GLN A 755 13.01 -5.47 13.78
N PRO A 756 13.27 -5.34 15.09
CA PRO A 756 12.51 -4.43 15.94
C PRO A 756 12.79 -2.97 15.56
N THR A 757 11.94 -2.07 16.03
CA THR A 757 12.01 -0.62 15.82
C THR A 757 11.47 0.10 17.06
N GLY A 758 11.41 1.44 17.05
CA GLY A 758 10.98 2.22 18.20
C GLY A 758 12.09 2.42 19.24
N GLY A 759 11.85 3.30 20.21
CA GLY A 759 12.88 3.72 21.17
C GLY A 759 14.10 4.40 20.52
N LEU A 760 15.26 4.30 21.17
CA LEU A 760 16.57 4.66 20.60
C LEU A 760 17.42 3.40 20.35
N ILE A 761 17.42 2.46 21.28
CA ILE A 761 17.96 1.11 21.09
C ILE A 761 16.78 0.14 21.16
N SER A 762 16.40 -0.40 20.00
CA SER A 762 15.12 -1.07 19.75
C SER A 762 15.09 -2.55 20.14
N GLY A 763 16.27 -3.15 20.36
CA GLY A 763 16.44 -4.59 20.58
C GLY A 763 17.23 -5.24 19.44
N GLN A 764 17.08 -6.55 19.31
CA GLN A 764 17.89 -7.37 18.41
C GLN A 764 17.05 -8.03 17.32
N GLY A 765 17.36 -7.70 16.06
CA GLY A 765 16.80 -8.38 14.89
C GLY A 765 17.34 -9.80 14.68
N CYS A 766 16.63 -10.57 13.88
CA CYS A 766 16.97 -11.96 13.54
C CYS A 766 16.80 -12.23 12.04
N VAL A 767 17.51 -13.22 11.52
CA VAL A 767 17.35 -13.69 10.13
C VAL A 767 16.46 -14.92 10.14
N ILE A 768 15.43 -14.95 9.30
CA ILE A 768 14.49 -16.06 9.16
C ILE A 768 14.39 -16.59 7.72
N ASN A 769 14.08 -17.87 7.58
CA ASN A 769 13.52 -18.49 6.39
C ASN A 769 11.98 -18.40 6.43
N LEU A 770 11.33 -18.16 5.29
CA LEU A 770 9.86 -18.02 5.18
C LEU A 770 9.11 -19.37 5.13
N ARG A 771 9.50 -20.27 6.04
CA ARG A 771 8.93 -21.62 6.21
C ARG A 771 9.19 -22.18 7.62
N GLY A 772 8.13 -22.49 8.35
CA GLY A 772 8.16 -23.31 9.57
C GLY A 772 6.83 -23.23 10.32
N TRP A 773 6.60 -24.14 11.27
CA TRP A 773 5.37 -24.17 12.09
C TRP A 773 5.46 -23.33 13.37
N VAL A 774 6.68 -23.06 13.84
CA VAL A 774 6.98 -22.31 15.06
C VAL A 774 8.23 -21.45 14.85
N PRO A 775 8.41 -20.31 15.56
CA PRO A 775 9.52 -19.38 15.36
C PRO A 775 10.91 -20.01 15.24
N ARG A 776 11.18 -21.02 16.08
CA ARG A 776 12.45 -21.75 16.10
C ARG A 776 12.77 -22.53 14.81
N GLU A 777 11.77 -22.86 14.00
CA GLU A 777 11.98 -23.47 12.68
C GLU A 777 12.30 -22.43 11.59
N LEU A 778 11.78 -21.20 11.73
CA LEU A 778 12.02 -20.11 10.80
C LEU A 778 13.42 -19.51 11.00
N VAL A 779 13.90 -19.38 12.24
CA VAL A 779 15.16 -18.71 12.59
C VAL A 779 16.40 -19.40 11.97
N VAL A 780 17.19 -18.60 11.22
CA VAL A 780 18.49 -18.97 10.64
C VAL A 780 19.66 -18.39 11.46
N VAL A 781 19.50 -17.18 12.00
CA VAL A 781 20.43 -16.52 12.96
C VAL A 781 19.63 -15.66 13.93
N ASP A 782 19.90 -15.81 15.22
CA ASP A 782 19.27 -15.04 16.30
C ASP A 782 20.19 -14.99 17.55
N PRO A 783 20.60 -13.81 18.04
CA PRO A 783 20.41 -12.50 17.42
C PRO A 783 21.35 -12.34 16.20
N ALA A 784 20.91 -11.58 15.19
CA ALA A 784 21.71 -11.28 14.01
C ALA A 784 22.43 -9.92 14.12
N ALA A 785 21.72 -8.90 14.57
CA ALA A 785 22.25 -7.56 14.84
C ALA A 785 21.47 -6.88 15.98
N LEU A 786 21.96 -5.72 16.43
CA LEU A 786 21.24 -4.79 17.30
C LEU A 786 20.75 -3.61 16.48
N ASP A 787 19.46 -3.28 16.60
CA ASP A 787 18.83 -2.18 15.86
C ASP A 787 18.77 -0.92 16.72
N VAL A 788 19.25 0.20 16.16
CA VAL A 788 19.42 1.47 16.86
C VAL A 788 18.85 2.59 15.98
N THR A 789 17.86 3.32 16.49
CA THR A 789 17.22 4.43 15.79
C THR A 789 17.96 5.73 16.08
N ILE A 790 18.50 6.38 15.04
CA ILE A 790 19.09 7.71 15.16
C ILE A 790 17.98 8.76 15.20
N PRO A 791 17.95 9.67 16.18
CA PRO A 791 16.88 10.66 16.27
C PRO A 791 16.94 11.67 15.12
N THR A 792 15.78 11.92 14.51
CA THR A 792 15.64 12.79 13.34
C THR A 792 15.93 14.26 13.63
N PHE A 793 16.51 14.95 12.65
CA PHE A 793 16.71 16.39 12.71
C PHE A 793 15.38 17.12 12.42
N VAL A 794 14.81 17.78 13.44
CA VAL A 794 13.58 18.58 13.29
C VAL A 794 13.95 20.06 13.14
N PRO A 795 13.80 20.68 11.96
CA PRO A 795 14.08 22.11 11.79
C PRO A 795 13.09 22.97 12.59
N ARG A 796 13.55 24.12 13.10
CA ARG A 796 12.67 25.09 13.75
C ARG A 796 11.88 25.87 12.68
N THR A 797 10.57 25.73 12.67
CA THR A 797 9.65 26.56 11.89
C THR A 797 9.12 27.73 12.73
N PRO A 798 8.99 28.96 12.20
CA PRO A 798 8.36 30.07 12.91
C PRO A 798 6.88 29.84 13.27
N GLU A 799 6.23 28.93 12.53
CA GLU A 799 4.81 28.59 12.64
C GLU A 799 4.53 27.38 13.56
N GLY A 800 5.57 26.76 14.13
CA GLY A 800 5.46 25.45 14.78
C GLY A 800 5.23 24.30 13.78
N PRO A 801 5.00 23.06 14.27
CA PRO A 801 4.77 21.90 13.42
C PRO A 801 3.36 21.96 12.79
N ARG A 802 3.28 22.15 11.47
CA ARG A 802 2.01 22.19 10.71
C ARG A 802 1.22 20.88 10.89
N ARG A 803 0.12 20.91 11.65
CA ARG A 803 -0.81 19.78 11.80
C ARG A 803 -1.41 19.38 10.43
N ARG A 804 -1.28 18.10 10.05
CA ARG A 804 -2.14 17.51 9.00
C ARG A 804 -3.56 17.33 9.56
N PRO A 805 -4.61 17.90 8.96
CA PRO A 805 -5.98 17.70 9.43
C PRO A 805 -6.38 16.22 9.43
N GLY A 806 -6.89 15.71 10.56
CA GLY A 806 -7.33 14.33 10.70
C GLY A 806 -6.22 13.29 10.97
N ALA A 807 -4.96 13.71 11.16
CA ALA A 807 -3.96 12.86 11.80
C ALA A 807 -4.18 12.87 13.32
N GLY A 808 -4.24 11.68 13.94
CA GLY A 808 -4.10 11.56 15.39
C GLY A 808 -2.66 11.90 15.82
N PRO A 809 -2.41 12.16 17.12
CA PRO A 809 -1.06 12.43 17.61
C PRO A 809 -0.15 11.25 17.30
N GLY A 810 0.89 11.47 16.50
CA GLY A 810 1.93 10.48 16.27
C GLY A 810 2.79 10.26 17.52
N PRO A 811 3.49 9.11 17.65
CA PRO A 811 4.42 8.87 18.76
C PRO A 811 5.44 10.01 18.87
N GLY A 812 5.37 10.79 19.97
CA GLY A 812 6.23 11.96 20.20
C GLY A 812 5.66 13.33 19.78
N GLN A 813 4.35 13.47 19.49
CA GLN A 813 3.70 14.74 19.17
C GLN A 813 2.95 15.43 20.32
N GLU A 814 3.23 15.06 21.58
CA GLU A 814 2.57 15.68 22.75
C GLU A 814 3.07 17.10 23.05
N ASP A 815 4.30 17.44 22.65
CA ASP A 815 5.03 18.64 23.06
C ASP A 815 4.77 19.90 22.20
N ALA A 816 3.53 20.15 21.79
CA ALA A 816 3.20 21.24 20.85
C ALA A 816 3.37 22.66 21.45
N GLU A 817 3.21 22.82 22.76
CA GLU A 817 3.41 24.08 23.49
C GLU A 817 4.19 23.82 24.79
N GLY A 818 5.32 24.52 24.99
CA GLY A 818 6.11 24.48 26.23
C GLY A 818 7.19 23.39 26.36
N GLY A 819 7.30 22.45 25.42
CA GLY A 819 8.31 21.39 25.46
C GLY A 819 9.76 21.85 25.18
N PRO A 820 10.79 21.08 25.59
CA PRO A 820 12.20 21.43 25.36
C PRO A 820 12.58 21.39 23.88
N ASP A 821 13.47 22.30 23.49
CA ASP A 821 13.95 22.52 22.10
C ASP A 821 14.28 21.19 21.40
N PRO A 822 13.67 20.89 20.23
CA PRO A 822 13.87 19.62 19.53
C PRO A 822 15.33 19.28 19.26
N GLN A 823 16.20 20.27 19.05
CA GLN A 823 17.62 20.06 18.80
C GLN A 823 18.42 19.78 20.08
N ALA A 824 18.08 20.42 21.20
CA ALA A 824 18.64 20.06 22.50
C ALA A 824 18.26 18.61 22.90
N ARG A 825 16.98 18.25 22.71
CA ARG A 825 16.44 16.90 22.93
C ARG A 825 17.11 15.86 22.02
N ARG A 826 17.32 16.18 20.74
CA ARG A 826 18.06 15.34 19.79
C ARG A 826 19.50 15.10 20.25
N LYS A 827 20.19 16.15 20.73
CA LYS A 827 21.56 16.05 21.27
C LYS A 827 21.61 15.15 22.52
N GLU A 828 20.65 15.30 23.43
CA GLU A 828 20.52 14.45 24.61
C GLU A 828 20.34 12.97 24.22
N GLN A 829 19.45 12.68 23.27
CA GLN A 829 19.22 11.32 22.75
C GLN A 829 20.47 10.71 22.08
N LEU A 830 21.22 11.52 21.32
CA LEU A 830 22.50 11.10 20.71
C LEU A 830 23.60 10.84 21.75
N GLU A 831 23.61 11.53 22.89
CA GLU A 831 24.55 11.24 23.98
C GLU A 831 24.09 10.05 24.82
N ALA A 832 22.78 9.87 25.03
CA ALA A 832 22.22 8.70 25.71
C ALA A 832 22.61 7.41 24.97
N ILE A 833 22.49 7.36 23.64
CA ILE A 833 22.97 6.22 22.83
C ILE A 833 24.44 5.91 23.14
N ARG A 834 25.32 6.92 23.10
CA ARG A 834 26.75 6.74 23.40
C ARG A 834 26.97 6.19 24.81
N GLU A 835 26.31 6.78 25.80
CA GLU A 835 26.48 6.41 27.20
C GLU A 835 25.97 5.00 27.49
N HIS A 836 24.89 4.55 26.87
CA HIS A 836 24.44 3.15 26.95
C HIS A 836 25.52 2.18 26.43
N PHE A 837 26.14 2.47 25.29
CA PHE A 837 27.26 1.66 24.76
C PHE A 837 28.50 1.71 25.66
N ARG A 838 28.90 2.88 26.19
CA ARG A 838 30.04 3.01 27.11
C ARG A 838 29.81 2.23 28.40
N ARG A 839 28.61 2.31 28.99
CA ARG A 839 28.19 1.54 30.17
C ARG A 839 28.23 0.04 29.91
N ALA A 840 27.76 -0.41 28.75
CA ALA A 840 27.78 -1.83 28.38
C ALA A 840 29.21 -2.35 28.20
N LEU A 841 30.08 -1.60 27.50
CA LEU A 841 31.49 -1.96 27.37
C LEU A 841 32.14 -2.09 28.76
N ARG A 842 31.94 -1.09 29.64
CA ARG A 842 32.48 -1.09 31.01
C ARG A 842 31.94 -2.24 31.87
N TYR A 843 30.65 -2.55 31.76
CA TYR A 843 30.06 -3.72 32.42
C TYR A 843 30.73 -5.03 31.94
N GLY A 844 30.92 -5.17 30.63
CA GLY A 844 31.59 -6.30 30.00
C GLY A 844 33.10 -6.41 30.27
N GLU A 845 33.76 -5.34 30.72
CA GLU A 845 35.13 -5.36 31.28
C GLU A 845 35.11 -5.88 32.72
N ILE A 846 34.24 -5.33 33.57
CA ILE A 846 34.18 -5.65 35.00
C ILE A 846 33.80 -7.13 35.19
N VAL A 847 32.82 -7.64 34.44
CA VAL A 847 32.43 -9.07 34.47
C VAL A 847 33.58 -9.99 34.01
N ALA A 848 34.35 -9.58 32.99
CA ALA A 848 35.51 -10.34 32.53
C ALA A 848 36.65 -10.32 33.57
N GLN A 849 36.92 -9.16 34.17
CA GLN A 849 37.93 -9.02 35.21
C GLN A 849 37.58 -9.83 36.46
N ALA A 850 36.31 -9.79 36.90
CA ALA A 850 35.84 -10.57 38.05
C ALA A 850 36.07 -12.07 37.84
N ARG A 851 35.67 -12.61 36.68
CA ARG A 851 35.94 -13.99 36.27
C ARG A 851 37.44 -14.32 36.29
N SER A 852 38.29 -13.45 35.74
CA SER A 852 39.75 -13.67 35.70
C SER A 852 40.43 -13.65 37.08
N LYS A 853 39.81 -12.98 38.07
CA LYS A 853 40.33 -12.85 39.44
C LYS A 853 39.68 -13.82 40.44
N GLY A 854 38.73 -14.65 40.01
CA GLY A 854 37.98 -15.56 40.90
C GLY A 854 37.07 -14.85 41.91
N VAL A 855 36.73 -13.58 41.69
CA VAL A 855 35.85 -12.79 42.59
C VAL A 855 34.43 -12.73 42.03
N ALA A 856 33.46 -12.43 42.91
CA ALA A 856 32.07 -12.28 42.51
C ALA A 856 31.91 -11.18 41.43
N PRO A 857 31.19 -11.45 40.33
CA PRO A 857 30.86 -10.43 39.35
C PRO A 857 29.84 -9.41 39.91
N PRO A 858 29.69 -8.23 39.28
CA PRO A 858 28.56 -7.36 39.56
C PRO A 858 27.22 -8.08 39.30
N PRO A 859 26.10 -7.58 39.86
CA PRO A 859 24.77 -8.10 39.58
C PRO A 859 24.50 -8.24 38.08
N PHE A 860 23.67 -9.22 37.71
CA PHE A 860 23.28 -9.44 36.32
C PHE A 860 22.34 -8.33 35.85
N ASP A 861 22.81 -7.50 34.91
CA ASP A 861 22.01 -6.51 34.20
C ASP A 861 21.70 -7.07 32.81
N PRO A 862 20.43 -7.41 32.50
CA PRO A 862 20.09 -8.01 31.21
C PRO A 862 20.36 -7.06 30.04
N ARG A 863 20.20 -5.74 30.23
CA ARG A 863 20.33 -4.73 29.17
C ARG A 863 21.77 -4.52 28.80
N LEU A 864 22.62 -4.27 29.81
CA LEU A 864 24.04 -4.10 29.60
C LEU A 864 24.69 -5.40 29.14
N SER A 865 24.27 -6.56 29.66
CA SER A 865 24.75 -7.87 29.21
C SER A 865 24.37 -8.16 27.74
N ALA A 866 23.17 -7.81 27.29
CA ALA A 866 22.77 -7.94 25.89
C ALA A 866 23.54 -6.98 24.97
N LEU A 867 23.87 -5.77 25.45
CA LEU A 867 24.57 -4.75 24.66
C LEU A 867 26.10 -4.98 24.56
N VAL A 868 26.70 -5.79 25.44
CA VAL A 868 28.16 -6.05 25.49
C VAL A 868 28.80 -6.52 24.17
N PRO A 869 28.25 -7.48 23.39
CA PRO A 869 28.89 -7.95 22.15
C PRO A 869 28.98 -6.85 21.09
N TYR A 870 27.92 -6.05 20.97
CA TYR A 870 27.82 -4.91 20.06
C TYR A 870 28.77 -3.78 20.50
N ALA A 871 28.81 -3.47 21.80
CA ALA A 871 29.73 -2.48 22.39
C ALA A 871 31.22 -2.87 22.29
N LYS A 872 31.51 -4.15 22.04
CA LYS A 872 32.87 -4.68 21.76
C LYS A 872 33.17 -4.81 20.26
N GLY A 873 32.25 -4.36 19.38
CA GLY A 873 32.39 -4.48 17.91
C GLY A 873 32.29 -5.91 17.38
N GLN A 874 31.86 -6.88 18.19
CA GLN A 874 31.87 -8.32 17.85
C GLN A 874 30.65 -8.70 16.99
N GLN A 875 29.52 -8.04 17.19
CA GLN A 875 28.29 -8.19 16.41
C GLN A 875 27.88 -6.86 15.77
N PRO A 876 27.17 -6.89 14.61
CA PRO A 876 26.80 -5.68 13.90
C PRO A 876 25.74 -4.84 14.60
N VAL A 877 25.83 -3.53 14.43
CA VAL A 877 24.82 -2.54 14.86
C VAL A 877 24.19 -1.93 13.61
N VAL A 878 22.89 -2.10 13.46
CA VAL A 878 22.08 -1.55 12.37
C VAL A 878 21.52 -0.21 12.82
N PHE A 879 22.04 0.87 12.25
CA PHE A 879 21.55 2.23 12.50
C PHE A 879 20.44 2.57 11.52
N LEU A 880 19.22 2.72 12.03
CA LEU A 880 18.09 3.25 11.28
C LEU A 880 18.31 4.77 11.13
N ALA A 881 18.66 5.19 9.92
CA ALA A 881 19.00 6.56 9.57
C ALA A 881 18.69 6.81 8.09
N ASN A 882 17.78 7.74 7.80
CA ASN A 882 17.35 8.07 6.44
C ASN A 882 17.98 9.37 5.94
N HIS A 883 18.08 10.37 6.81
CA HIS A 883 18.52 11.72 6.45
C HIS A 883 20.03 11.91 6.54
N ARG A 884 20.57 12.83 5.73
CA ARG A 884 22.00 13.18 5.66
C ARG A 884 22.62 13.39 7.05
N THR A 885 21.93 14.14 7.92
CA THR A 885 22.40 14.43 9.28
C THR A 885 22.40 13.19 10.18
N GLU A 886 21.37 12.34 10.07
CA GLU A 886 21.25 11.10 10.84
C GLU A 886 22.36 10.11 10.47
N ILE A 887 22.64 9.97 9.18
CA ILE A 887 23.69 9.07 8.67
C ILE A 887 25.07 9.55 9.13
N LEU A 888 25.35 10.86 9.10
CA LEU A 888 26.61 11.41 9.59
C LEU A 888 26.77 11.24 11.11
N ASP A 889 25.69 11.38 11.89
CA ASP A 889 25.71 11.09 13.34
C ASP A 889 25.93 9.59 13.61
N ALA A 890 25.31 8.69 12.84
CA ALA A 890 25.53 7.24 12.92
C ALA A 890 27.01 6.89 12.68
N LEU A 891 27.61 7.43 11.62
CA LEU A 891 29.02 7.23 11.30
C LEU A 891 29.96 7.81 12.37
N ALA A 892 29.61 8.96 12.96
CA ALA A 892 30.37 9.54 14.07
C ALA A 892 30.32 8.66 15.33
N ILE A 893 29.14 8.18 15.73
CA ILE A 893 28.94 7.26 16.86
C ILE A 893 29.70 5.95 16.62
N ALA A 894 29.61 5.38 15.41
CA ALA A 894 30.31 4.16 15.04
C ALA A 894 31.84 4.31 15.11
N LYS A 895 32.39 5.45 14.63
CA LYS A 895 33.83 5.76 14.65
C LYS A 895 34.36 6.05 16.06
N GLU A 896 33.58 6.75 16.90
CA GLU A 896 33.91 7.01 18.31
C GLU A 896 33.99 5.71 19.12
N LEU A 897 32.97 4.86 19.00
CA LEU A 897 32.76 3.67 19.84
C LEU A 897 33.29 2.37 19.21
N LYS A 898 33.89 2.45 18.00
CA LYS A 898 34.45 1.32 17.24
C LYS A 898 33.43 0.20 16.95
N LEU A 899 32.19 0.59 16.65
CA LEU A 899 31.08 -0.32 16.39
C LEU A 899 31.14 -0.87 14.96
N LYS A 900 30.75 -2.14 14.78
CA LYS A 900 30.56 -2.75 13.46
C LYS A 900 29.25 -2.27 12.85
N ALA A 901 29.26 -1.05 12.29
CA ALA A 901 28.04 -0.38 11.82
C ALA A 901 27.52 -0.88 10.47
N VAL A 902 26.21 -0.77 10.30
CA VAL A 902 25.45 -0.89 9.04
C VAL A 902 24.40 0.24 9.06
N ILE A 903 24.14 0.90 7.93
CA ILE A 903 23.01 1.85 7.82
C ILE A 903 21.77 1.11 7.28
N SER A 904 20.59 1.39 7.83
CA SER A 904 19.29 0.89 7.33
C SER A 904 18.35 2.06 7.05
N GLY A 905 17.64 1.99 5.92
CA GLY A 905 16.86 3.10 5.37
C GLY A 905 17.67 3.88 4.34
N GLY A 906 18.35 4.94 4.77
CA GLY A 906 19.33 5.63 3.93
C GLY A 906 18.77 6.38 2.72
N SER A 907 17.56 6.96 2.78
CA SER A 907 16.94 7.73 1.68
C SER A 907 17.86 8.82 1.09
N GLU A 908 18.69 9.44 1.93
CA GLU A 908 19.67 10.46 1.56
C GLU A 908 21.12 9.95 1.54
N ALA A 909 21.34 8.64 1.56
CA ALA A 909 22.69 8.06 1.62
C ALA A 909 23.56 8.46 0.42
N TRP A 910 22.97 8.64 -0.77
CA TRP A 910 23.63 9.22 -1.95
C TRP A 910 24.25 10.61 -1.67
N LYS A 911 23.66 11.44 -0.79
CA LYS A 911 24.20 12.77 -0.39
C LYS A 911 25.46 12.69 0.50
N VAL A 912 25.82 11.49 0.96
CA VAL A 912 26.94 11.21 1.87
C VAL A 912 27.76 9.98 1.46
N ALA A 913 27.63 9.53 0.21
CA ALA A 913 28.25 8.31 -0.31
C ALA A 913 29.78 8.24 -0.08
N GLY A 914 30.48 9.38 -0.21
CA GLY A 914 31.91 9.48 0.09
C GLY A 914 32.26 9.23 1.57
N ALA A 915 31.42 9.70 2.51
CA ALA A 915 31.63 9.47 3.95
C ALA A 915 31.32 8.02 4.36
N LEU A 916 30.29 7.43 3.75
CA LEU A 916 29.99 5.99 3.87
C LEU A 916 31.16 5.14 3.35
N LYS A 917 31.76 5.54 2.22
CA LYS A 917 32.94 4.89 1.64
C LYS A 917 34.19 5.03 2.51
N GLU A 918 34.49 6.22 3.04
CA GLU A 918 35.61 6.45 3.97
C GLU A 918 35.47 5.59 5.23
N ALA A 919 34.26 5.51 5.79
CA ALA A 919 33.97 4.71 6.99
C ALA A 919 33.91 3.20 6.73
N GLY A 920 33.84 2.75 5.47
CA GLY A 920 33.67 1.35 5.09
C GLY A 920 32.31 0.75 5.49
N VAL A 921 31.30 1.59 5.73
CA VAL A 921 29.99 1.17 6.28
C VAL A 921 29.02 0.82 5.14
N PRO A 922 28.44 -0.40 5.12
CA PRO A 922 27.45 -0.80 4.13
C PRO A 922 26.07 -0.18 4.39
N VAL A 923 25.24 -0.13 3.35
CA VAL A 923 23.87 0.41 3.40
C VAL A 923 22.84 -0.63 2.97
N LEU A 924 21.81 -0.80 3.79
CA LEU A 924 20.56 -1.49 3.48
C LEU A 924 19.55 -0.44 3.04
N VAL A 925 19.42 -0.21 1.72
CA VAL A 925 18.56 0.84 1.15
C VAL A 925 17.09 0.44 1.33
N GLY A 926 16.36 1.25 2.08
CA GLY A 926 14.96 1.03 2.48
C GLY A 926 13.96 1.54 1.45
N GLY A 927 13.71 0.73 0.43
CA GLY A 927 12.84 1.05 -0.70
C GLY A 927 13.48 2.04 -1.69
N THR A 928 13.56 1.61 -2.95
CA THR A 928 13.84 2.49 -4.10
C THR A 928 12.57 3.18 -4.58
N LEU A 929 11.45 2.46 -4.53
CA LEU A 929 10.11 2.90 -4.90
C LEU A 929 9.59 3.88 -3.84
N ASN A 930 10.05 5.13 -3.95
CA ASN A 930 9.78 6.18 -2.99
C ASN A 930 9.84 7.55 -3.69
N VAL A 931 9.22 8.56 -3.08
CA VAL A 931 9.45 9.95 -3.49
C VAL A 931 10.83 10.43 -3.00
N PRO A 932 11.49 11.36 -3.71
CA PRO A 932 12.67 12.04 -3.19
C PRO A 932 12.36 12.74 -1.86
N SER A 933 13.34 12.81 -0.95
CA SER A 933 13.11 13.31 0.41
C SER A 933 12.78 14.81 0.50
N HIS A 934 13.06 15.58 -0.54
CA HIS A 934 12.73 17.00 -0.66
C HIS A 934 12.25 17.36 -2.08
N ASP A 935 11.57 18.48 -2.25
CA ASP A 935 11.08 18.94 -3.56
C ASP A 935 12.16 19.55 -4.46
N HIS A 936 13.32 19.86 -3.89
CA HIS A 936 14.54 20.22 -4.61
C HIS A 936 15.49 19.03 -4.83
N ASP A 937 15.14 17.82 -4.37
CA ASP A 937 15.90 16.61 -4.74
C ASP A 937 15.49 16.17 -6.15
N PRO A 938 16.45 15.76 -7.00
CA PRO A 938 16.18 15.25 -8.35
C PRO A 938 15.06 14.19 -8.35
N TYR A 939 14.17 14.24 -9.34
CA TYR A 939 13.00 13.35 -9.41
C TYR A 939 13.35 11.86 -9.24
N ASP A 940 14.53 11.44 -9.72
CA ASP A 940 15.02 10.06 -9.69
C ASP A 940 15.75 9.66 -8.41
N ALA A 941 15.94 10.57 -7.44
CA ALA A 941 16.94 10.41 -6.38
C ALA A 941 16.76 9.15 -5.51
N ALA A 942 15.53 8.68 -5.30
CA ALA A 942 15.26 7.42 -4.61
C ALA A 942 15.60 6.19 -5.47
N TYR A 943 15.19 6.18 -6.75
CA TYR A 943 15.48 5.12 -7.72
C TYR A 943 16.98 4.97 -7.99
N ALA A 944 17.69 6.09 -8.12
CA ALA A 944 19.12 6.15 -8.38
C ALA A 944 20.01 6.01 -7.12
N ASN A 945 19.44 5.97 -5.91
CA ASN A 945 20.21 5.90 -4.65
C ASN A 945 21.17 4.69 -4.61
N PRO A 946 20.76 3.44 -4.94
CA PRO A 946 21.67 2.30 -4.98
C PRO A 946 22.79 2.46 -6.03
N ALA A 947 22.47 3.01 -7.21
CA ALA A 947 23.43 3.24 -8.29
C ALA A 947 24.51 4.26 -7.90
N ARG A 948 24.10 5.39 -7.30
CA ARG A 948 25.00 6.45 -6.81
C ARG A 948 25.91 5.95 -5.68
N LEU A 949 25.38 5.13 -4.77
CA LEU A 949 26.16 4.47 -3.71
C LEU A 949 27.16 3.46 -4.28
N HIS A 950 26.73 2.61 -5.22
CA HIS A 950 27.59 1.63 -5.88
C HIS A 950 28.72 2.29 -6.67
N ALA A 951 28.44 3.38 -7.41
CA ALA A 951 29.45 4.14 -8.13
C ALA A 951 30.49 4.81 -7.21
N ALA A 952 30.09 5.20 -5.99
CA ALA A 952 31.02 5.61 -4.93
C ALA A 952 31.77 4.44 -4.25
N GLY A 953 31.52 3.20 -4.69
CA GLY A 953 32.12 1.98 -4.15
C GLY A 953 31.60 1.56 -2.78
N VAL A 954 30.42 2.04 -2.36
CA VAL A 954 29.75 1.62 -1.12
C VAL A 954 29.10 0.25 -1.34
N THR A 955 29.17 -0.64 -0.35
CA THR A 955 28.49 -1.94 -0.39
C THR A 955 27.01 -1.75 -0.08
N VAL A 956 26.14 -2.16 -1.02
CA VAL A 956 24.69 -1.92 -0.96
C VAL A 956 23.90 -3.22 -1.01
N ALA A 957 22.88 -3.33 -0.17
CA ALA A 957 21.75 -4.23 -0.36
C ALA A 957 20.44 -3.44 -0.38
N ILE A 958 19.37 -4.04 -0.89
CA ILE A 958 18.03 -3.42 -1.02
C ILE A 958 17.04 -4.18 -0.12
N SER A 959 16.12 -3.45 0.53
CA SER A 959 15.07 -3.99 1.40
C SER A 959 13.70 -3.39 1.08
N SER A 960 12.63 -4.08 1.51
CA SER A 960 11.25 -3.65 1.23
C SER A 960 10.73 -2.52 2.12
N LYS A 961 11.38 -2.29 3.28
CA LYS A 961 10.97 -1.30 4.28
C LYS A 961 11.19 0.12 3.78
N ARG A 962 10.10 0.81 3.42
CA ARG A 962 10.10 2.23 3.06
C ARG A 962 10.11 3.10 4.32
N GLY A 963 11.26 3.70 4.64
CA GLY A 963 11.40 4.66 5.75
C GLY A 963 11.02 4.10 7.13
N GLY A 964 10.17 4.83 7.86
CA GLY A 964 9.80 4.53 9.26
C GLY A 964 8.56 3.66 9.48
N THR A 965 7.88 3.22 8.42
CA THR A 965 6.67 2.38 8.55
C THR A 965 6.99 0.90 8.64
N ALA A 966 6.00 0.09 9.06
CA ALA A 966 6.07 -1.37 8.98
C ALA A 966 6.39 -1.83 7.54
N GLY A 967 7.19 -2.89 7.42
CA GLY A 967 7.63 -3.44 6.12
C GLY A 967 6.95 -4.76 5.74
N ALA A 968 6.18 -5.38 6.64
CA ALA A 968 5.58 -6.71 6.46
C ALA A 968 4.80 -6.83 5.14
N THR A 969 3.92 -5.87 4.87
CA THR A 969 3.11 -5.78 3.64
C THR A 969 3.93 -5.72 2.35
N ASN A 970 5.17 -5.21 2.39
CA ASN A 970 5.96 -4.91 1.19
C ASN A 970 7.01 -5.97 0.84
N GLY A 971 7.21 -7.01 1.67
CA GLY A 971 8.24 -8.04 1.44
C GLY A 971 8.23 -8.66 0.03
N ARG A 972 7.06 -8.83 -0.59
CA ARG A 972 6.93 -9.33 -1.98
C ARG A 972 7.62 -8.44 -3.03
N ASN A 973 7.82 -7.15 -2.77
CA ASN A 973 8.20 -6.15 -3.78
C ASN A 973 9.71 -6.05 -4.03
N VAL A 974 10.55 -6.68 -3.20
CA VAL A 974 12.03 -6.70 -3.31
C VAL A 974 12.59 -6.86 -4.75
N PRO A 975 12.10 -7.78 -5.61
CA PRO A 975 12.57 -7.86 -7.01
C PRO A 975 12.26 -6.60 -7.84
N TYR A 976 11.13 -5.92 -7.60
CA TYR A 976 10.75 -4.69 -8.30
C TYR A 976 11.56 -3.47 -7.80
N GLU A 977 11.91 -3.46 -6.51
CA GLU A 977 12.84 -2.50 -5.94
C GLU A 977 14.24 -2.64 -6.58
N ALA A 978 14.74 -3.87 -6.73
CA ALA A 978 16.00 -4.15 -7.43
C ALA A 978 15.93 -3.79 -8.93
N ALA A 979 14.84 -4.11 -9.62
CA ALA A 979 14.67 -3.77 -11.03
C ALA A 979 14.66 -2.26 -11.30
N THR A 980 14.01 -1.49 -10.42
CA THR A 980 13.96 -0.03 -10.54
C THR A 980 15.35 0.60 -10.35
N ALA A 981 16.19 0.03 -9.48
CA ALA A 981 17.60 0.44 -9.39
C ALA A 981 18.35 0.22 -10.73
N VAL A 982 18.04 -0.84 -11.48
CA VAL A 982 18.63 -1.09 -12.82
C VAL A 982 18.12 -0.09 -13.86
N ALA A 983 16.82 0.21 -13.87
CA ALA A 983 16.24 1.25 -14.74
C ALA A 983 16.95 2.61 -14.56
N PHE A 984 17.40 2.91 -13.33
CA PHE A 984 18.12 4.14 -12.96
C PHE A 984 19.62 3.95 -12.69
N GLY A 985 20.25 2.92 -13.29
CA GLY A 985 21.70 2.88 -13.52
C GLY A 985 22.54 1.94 -12.65
N LEU A 986 21.94 1.10 -11.80
CA LEU A 986 22.65 0.02 -11.12
C LEU A 986 22.89 -1.15 -12.11
N PRO A 987 24.10 -1.75 -12.18
CA PRO A 987 24.30 -2.95 -13.00
C PRO A 987 23.39 -4.10 -12.55
N GLU A 988 22.84 -4.86 -13.49
CA GLU A 988 21.86 -5.94 -13.21
C GLU A 988 22.43 -7.01 -12.27
N ASP A 989 23.68 -7.43 -12.48
CA ASP A 989 24.34 -8.43 -11.63
C ASP A 989 24.54 -7.90 -10.19
N VAL A 990 24.79 -6.60 -10.05
CA VAL A 990 24.88 -5.91 -8.74
C VAL A 990 23.50 -5.78 -8.10
N ALA A 991 22.45 -5.49 -8.87
CA ALA A 991 21.07 -5.45 -8.37
C ALA A 991 20.62 -6.81 -7.86
N LEU A 992 20.88 -7.89 -8.62
CA LEU A 992 20.65 -9.27 -8.21
C LEU A 992 21.40 -9.60 -6.92
N LYS A 993 22.70 -9.28 -6.82
CA LYS A 993 23.50 -9.45 -5.60
C LYS A 993 22.97 -8.63 -4.42
N ALA A 994 22.49 -7.41 -4.65
CA ALA A 994 21.94 -6.52 -3.62
C ALA A 994 20.68 -7.08 -2.94
N VAL A 995 19.95 -8.00 -3.59
CA VAL A 995 18.83 -8.74 -3.00
C VAL A 995 19.12 -10.23 -2.75
N THR A 996 20.39 -10.65 -2.84
CA THR A 996 20.84 -12.04 -2.61
C THR A 996 22.18 -12.08 -1.87
N LEU A 997 23.31 -12.17 -2.59
CA LEU A 997 24.63 -12.42 -2.03
C LEU A 997 25.14 -11.28 -1.14
N THR A 998 24.94 -10.02 -1.55
CA THR A 998 25.41 -8.85 -0.79
C THR A 998 24.52 -8.58 0.44
N ALA A 999 23.22 -8.83 0.34
CA ALA A 999 22.35 -8.89 1.52
C ALA A 999 22.85 -9.95 2.52
N ALA A 1000 23.16 -11.16 2.03
CA ALA A 1000 23.71 -12.24 2.85
C ALA A 1000 25.10 -11.88 3.46
N GLN A 1001 25.94 -11.13 2.75
CA GLN A 1001 27.24 -10.69 3.23
C GLN A 1001 27.12 -9.65 4.36
N ILE A 1002 26.27 -8.63 4.21
CA ILE A 1002 26.05 -7.59 5.23
C ILE A 1002 25.44 -8.20 6.51
N LEU A 1003 24.49 -9.13 6.35
CA LEU A 1003 23.83 -9.84 7.45
C LEU A 1003 24.69 -10.97 8.07
N GLY A 1004 25.88 -11.27 7.52
CA GLY A 1004 26.77 -12.30 8.07
C GLY A 1004 26.28 -13.75 7.90
N ILE A 1005 25.54 -14.03 6.82
CA ILE A 1005 24.92 -15.34 6.51
C ILE A 1005 25.31 -15.89 5.12
N ALA A 1006 26.29 -15.28 4.44
CA ALA A 1006 26.74 -15.67 3.10
C ALA A 1006 27.42 -17.05 3.04
N ASP A 1007 27.76 -17.65 4.19
CA ASP A 1007 28.13 -19.06 4.36
C ASP A 1007 26.94 -20.02 4.16
N ARG A 1008 25.69 -19.51 4.21
CA ARG A 1008 24.46 -20.32 4.29
C ARG A 1008 23.52 -20.11 3.11
N VAL A 1009 23.41 -18.89 2.60
CA VAL A 1009 22.38 -18.47 1.62
C VAL A 1009 22.88 -17.39 0.65
N GLY A 1010 22.03 -16.97 -0.29
CA GLY A 1010 22.25 -15.83 -1.18
C GLY A 1010 22.98 -16.13 -2.48
N SER A 1011 23.23 -17.40 -2.82
CA SER A 1011 23.92 -17.82 -4.06
C SER A 1011 23.79 -19.33 -4.28
N LEU A 1012 23.94 -19.79 -5.52
CA LEU A 1012 23.92 -21.22 -5.85
C LEU A 1012 25.34 -21.78 -5.76
N GLU A 1013 25.78 -22.16 -4.55
CA GLU A 1013 27.13 -22.67 -4.29
C GLU A 1013 27.08 -23.89 -3.37
N ALA A 1014 28.00 -24.84 -3.57
CA ALA A 1014 28.04 -26.09 -2.81
C ALA A 1014 28.24 -25.83 -1.29
N GLY A 1015 27.55 -26.62 -0.47
CA GLY A 1015 27.53 -26.52 0.98
C GLY A 1015 26.49 -25.56 1.57
N LYS A 1016 25.95 -24.63 0.76
CA LYS A 1016 24.89 -23.69 1.17
C LYS A 1016 23.52 -24.38 1.25
N ARG A 1017 22.59 -23.78 2.00
CA ARG A 1017 21.18 -24.24 2.09
C ARG A 1017 20.53 -24.13 0.72
N ALA A 1018 19.75 -25.14 0.33
CA ALA A 1018 18.98 -25.14 -0.90
C ALA A 1018 17.71 -24.27 -0.74
N ASN A 1019 17.91 -22.96 -0.63
CA ASN A 1019 16.89 -21.93 -0.78
C ASN A 1019 16.86 -21.51 -2.25
N LEU A 1020 15.90 -22.03 -3.02
CA LEU A 1020 15.87 -21.92 -4.49
C LEU A 1020 14.50 -21.42 -4.98
N VAL A 1021 14.49 -20.63 -6.05
CA VAL A 1021 13.30 -20.18 -6.78
C VAL A 1021 13.38 -20.70 -8.20
N VAL A 1022 12.32 -21.36 -8.69
CA VAL A 1022 12.17 -21.75 -10.10
C VAL A 1022 11.19 -20.79 -10.75
N THR A 1023 11.61 -20.14 -11.84
CA THR A 1023 10.79 -19.17 -12.58
C THR A 1023 10.64 -19.55 -14.05
N ALA A 1024 9.58 -19.05 -14.68
CA ALA A 1024 9.35 -19.21 -16.13
C ALA A 1024 10.25 -18.30 -17.00
N GLY A 1025 10.99 -17.37 -16.37
CA GLY A 1025 11.84 -16.35 -16.99
C GLY A 1025 12.41 -15.41 -15.92
N HIS A 1026 13.04 -14.32 -16.35
CA HIS A 1026 13.86 -13.46 -15.48
C HIS A 1026 13.17 -12.98 -14.20
N ILE A 1027 13.77 -13.25 -13.03
CA ILE A 1027 13.16 -13.08 -11.71
C ILE A 1027 12.79 -11.62 -11.36
N LEU A 1028 13.48 -10.63 -11.94
CA LEU A 1028 13.21 -9.21 -11.68
C LEU A 1028 12.04 -8.63 -12.53
N GLN A 1029 11.52 -9.37 -13.51
CA GLN A 1029 10.47 -8.88 -14.41
C GLN A 1029 9.06 -9.05 -13.80
N PRO A 1030 8.18 -8.01 -13.83
CA PRO A 1030 6.83 -8.08 -13.25
C PRO A 1030 5.89 -9.07 -13.96
N THR A 1031 6.23 -9.46 -15.18
CA THR A 1031 5.53 -10.46 -16.01
C THR A 1031 5.87 -11.91 -15.65
N THR A 1032 6.94 -12.15 -14.86
CA THR A 1032 7.49 -13.49 -14.59
C THR A 1032 6.68 -14.27 -13.54
N SER A 1033 6.22 -15.47 -13.92
CA SER A 1033 5.68 -16.46 -12.98
C SER A 1033 6.78 -17.16 -12.19
N VAL A 1034 6.61 -17.23 -10.86
CA VAL A 1034 7.27 -18.21 -9.99
C VAL A 1034 6.49 -19.51 -10.08
N LEU A 1035 7.18 -20.64 -10.25
CA LEU A 1035 6.57 -21.96 -10.48
C LEU A 1035 6.74 -22.90 -9.29
N ALA A 1036 7.96 -22.95 -8.73
CA ALA A 1036 8.30 -23.78 -7.58
C ALA A 1036 9.31 -23.08 -6.67
N LEU A 1037 9.27 -23.43 -5.39
CA LEU A 1037 10.13 -22.88 -4.35
C LEU A 1037 10.76 -24.02 -3.55
N PHE A 1038 11.97 -23.82 -3.06
CA PHE A 1038 12.63 -24.73 -2.12
C PHE A 1038 13.18 -23.91 -0.96
N ILE A 1039 12.95 -24.34 0.27
CA ILE A 1039 13.57 -23.76 1.47
C ILE A 1039 14.17 -24.89 2.28
N ASP A 1040 15.48 -24.82 2.55
CA ASP A 1040 16.27 -25.93 3.09
C ASP A 1040 16.04 -27.24 2.32
N GLY A 1041 15.99 -27.13 0.98
CA GLY A 1041 15.72 -28.23 0.03
C GLY A 1041 14.29 -28.79 0.06
N LYS A 1042 13.41 -28.29 0.92
CA LYS A 1042 12.02 -28.75 0.99
C LYS A 1042 11.16 -27.97 0.02
N HIS A 1043 10.60 -28.67 -0.98
CA HIS A 1043 9.70 -28.10 -1.97
C HIS A 1043 8.47 -27.41 -1.33
N LEU A 1044 8.02 -26.33 -1.96
CA LEU A 1044 6.84 -25.54 -1.65
C LEU A 1044 6.25 -25.01 -2.97
N THR A 1045 4.93 -25.07 -3.11
CA THR A 1045 4.22 -24.33 -4.17
C THR A 1045 4.15 -22.84 -3.84
N PRO A 1046 4.04 -21.94 -4.84
CA PRO A 1046 3.84 -20.50 -4.64
C PRO A 1046 2.41 -20.14 -4.19
N GLU A 1047 1.75 -21.03 -3.43
CA GLU A 1047 0.39 -20.84 -2.92
C GLU A 1047 0.33 -19.92 -1.69
N SER A 1048 -0.74 -19.15 -1.63
CA SER A 1048 -1.06 -18.20 -0.56
C SER A 1048 -2.57 -17.95 -0.47
N ARG A 1049 -3.02 -17.19 0.53
CA ARG A 1049 -4.38 -16.66 0.63
C ARG A 1049 -4.90 -16.09 -0.70
N HIS A 1050 -4.03 -15.40 -1.44
CA HIS A 1050 -4.40 -14.73 -2.69
C HIS A 1050 -4.79 -15.72 -3.80
N THR A 1051 -4.07 -16.84 -3.96
CA THR A 1051 -4.40 -17.87 -4.97
C THR A 1051 -5.62 -18.69 -4.57
N GLN A 1052 -5.84 -18.91 -3.27
CA GLN A 1052 -7.03 -19.56 -2.74
C GLN A 1052 -8.29 -18.72 -2.95
N LEU A 1053 -8.23 -17.41 -2.64
CA LEU A 1053 -9.32 -16.46 -2.88
C LEU A 1053 -9.61 -16.31 -4.38
N TYR A 1054 -8.58 -16.16 -5.23
CA TYR A 1054 -8.73 -16.17 -6.69
C TYR A 1054 -9.51 -17.41 -7.17
N SER A 1055 -9.07 -18.60 -6.76
CA SER A 1055 -9.67 -19.88 -7.15
C SER A 1055 -11.12 -20.02 -6.65
N ARG A 1056 -11.43 -19.49 -5.46
CA ARG A 1056 -12.79 -19.50 -4.90
C ARG A 1056 -13.75 -18.63 -5.70
N TYR A 1057 -13.37 -17.40 -6.03
CA TYR A 1057 -14.28 -16.45 -6.68
C TYR A 1057 -14.27 -16.54 -8.21
N LEU A 1058 -13.24 -17.15 -8.82
CA LEU A 1058 -13.32 -17.62 -10.21
C LEU A 1058 -14.44 -18.65 -10.38
N ARG A 1059 -14.59 -19.59 -9.43
CA ARG A 1059 -15.74 -20.52 -9.43
C ARG A 1059 -17.07 -19.81 -9.25
N ARG A 1060 -17.20 -18.87 -8.29
CA ARG A 1060 -18.42 -18.05 -8.13
C ARG A 1060 -18.80 -17.33 -9.43
N LEU A 1061 -17.83 -16.72 -10.12
CA LEU A 1061 -18.07 -16.02 -11.38
C LEU A 1061 -18.61 -16.97 -12.47
N GLN A 1062 -18.16 -18.22 -12.49
CA GLN A 1062 -18.70 -19.25 -13.38
C GLN A 1062 -20.10 -19.71 -12.95
N GLU A 1063 -20.32 -19.97 -11.65
CA GLU A 1063 -21.62 -20.34 -11.09
C GLU A 1063 -22.71 -19.29 -11.36
N VAL A 1064 -22.39 -18.00 -11.34
CA VAL A 1064 -23.33 -16.92 -11.69
C VAL A 1064 -23.60 -16.86 -13.21
N ARG A 1065 -22.61 -17.22 -14.05
CA ARG A 1065 -22.77 -17.27 -15.51
C ARG A 1065 -23.61 -18.46 -15.97
N ASP A 1066 -23.45 -19.59 -15.32
CA ASP A 1066 -24.21 -20.82 -15.60
C ASP A 1066 -25.59 -20.82 -14.91
N GLY A 1067 -25.91 -19.76 -14.15
CA GLY A 1067 -27.20 -19.58 -13.47
C GLY A 1067 -27.37 -20.41 -12.19
N SER A 1068 -26.33 -21.12 -11.72
CA SER A 1068 -26.36 -21.92 -10.50
C SER A 1068 -26.14 -21.12 -9.22
N ALA A 1069 -25.73 -19.85 -9.32
CA ALA A 1069 -25.66 -18.90 -8.21
C ALA A 1069 -26.39 -17.58 -8.56
N PRO A 1070 -27.12 -16.96 -7.61
CA PRO A 1070 -27.86 -15.73 -7.86
C PRO A 1070 -26.95 -14.51 -8.01
N LEU A 1071 -27.38 -13.57 -8.86
CA LEU A 1071 -26.81 -12.23 -8.97
C LEU A 1071 -27.28 -11.38 -7.78
N GLY A 1072 -26.34 -10.77 -7.06
CA GLY A 1072 -26.57 -10.07 -5.80
C GLY A 1072 -27.12 -8.64 -5.89
N LEU A 1073 -27.97 -8.32 -6.88
CA LEU A 1073 -28.55 -6.97 -7.07
C LEU A 1073 -30.07 -6.94 -6.86
N ASP A 1074 -30.56 -5.86 -6.25
CA ASP A 1074 -31.99 -5.66 -5.92
C ASP A 1074 -32.65 -4.77 -6.99
N ARG A 1075 -33.26 -5.38 -8.02
CA ARG A 1075 -33.98 -4.63 -9.08
C ARG A 1075 -35.48 -4.51 -8.81
N PRO A 1076 -36.13 -3.37 -9.14
CA PRO A 1076 -37.58 -3.30 -9.27
C PRO A 1076 -38.08 -4.30 -10.31
N SER A 1077 -39.23 -4.94 -10.06
CA SER A 1077 -39.78 -6.02 -10.90
C SER A 1077 -40.20 -5.61 -12.32
N THR A 1078 -40.11 -4.32 -12.64
CA THR A 1078 -40.42 -3.72 -13.95
C THR A 1078 -39.18 -3.44 -14.82
N ALA A 1079 -37.97 -3.62 -14.28
CA ALA A 1079 -36.73 -3.37 -15.02
C ALA A 1079 -36.32 -4.61 -15.85
N PRO A 1080 -36.14 -4.50 -17.19
CA PRO A 1080 -35.65 -5.61 -17.99
C PRO A 1080 -34.19 -5.94 -17.64
N ALA A 1081 -33.86 -7.23 -17.58
CA ALA A 1081 -32.51 -7.69 -17.26
C ALA A 1081 -31.50 -7.24 -18.33
N ARG A 1082 -30.35 -6.71 -17.90
CA ARG A 1082 -29.28 -6.20 -18.79
C ARG A 1082 -28.30 -7.25 -19.30
N ILE A 1083 -28.60 -8.54 -19.13
CA ILE A 1083 -27.74 -9.62 -19.63
C ILE A 1083 -27.67 -9.53 -21.17
N PRO A 1084 -26.49 -9.36 -21.78
CA PRO A 1084 -26.34 -9.50 -23.22
C PRO A 1084 -26.54 -10.98 -23.58
N THR A 1085 -27.64 -11.29 -24.26
CA THR A 1085 -27.87 -12.63 -24.78
C THR A 1085 -26.84 -12.93 -25.87
N ARG A 1086 -26.09 -14.04 -25.66
CA ARG A 1086 -24.99 -14.53 -26.50
C ARG A 1086 -23.74 -13.64 -26.46
N ALA A 1087 -22.59 -14.25 -26.19
CA ALA A 1087 -21.31 -13.57 -26.35
C ALA A 1087 -21.16 -13.09 -27.80
N ALA A 1088 -20.83 -11.81 -27.98
CA ALA A 1088 -20.18 -11.37 -29.21
C ALA A 1088 -18.87 -12.15 -29.30
N ALA A 1089 -18.75 -13.01 -30.30
CA ALA A 1089 -17.50 -13.70 -30.56
C ALA A 1089 -16.40 -12.65 -30.78
N SER A 1090 -15.23 -12.88 -30.21
CA SER A 1090 -14.04 -12.10 -30.56
C SER A 1090 -13.92 -12.06 -32.09
N PRO A 1091 -13.60 -10.91 -32.71
CA PRO A 1091 -13.22 -10.92 -34.12
C PRO A 1091 -12.00 -11.84 -34.25
N SER A 1092 -12.21 -13.01 -34.84
CA SER A 1092 -11.13 -13.97 -35.06
C SER A 1092 -10.09 -13.28 -35.95
N PRO A 1093 -8.78 -13.36 -35.63
CA PRO A 1093 -7.77 -12.78 -36.48
C PRO A 1093 -7.80 -13.51 -37.83
N ALA A 1094 -8.29 -12.83 -38.86
CA ALA A 1094 -8.15 -13.31 -40.22
C ALA A 1094 -6.65 -13.46 -40.51
N SER A 1095 -6.25 -14.65 -40.95
CA SER A 1095 -4.86 -14.98 -41.26
C SER A 1095 -4.85 -16.07 -42.32
N PRO A 1096 -3.94 -16.02 -43.31
CA PRO A 1096 -3.01 -14.92 -43.63
C PRO A 1096 -3.69 -13.78 -44.42
#